data_AF-A0A933ENJ0-F1
#
_entry.id   AF-A0A933ENJ0-F1
#
_cell.length_a   1.000
_cell.length_b   1.000
_cell.length_c   1.000
_cell.angle_alpha   90.00
_cell.angle_beta   90.00
_cell.angle_gamma   90.00
#
_symmetry.space_group_name_H-M   'P 1'
#
loop_
_entity.id
_entity.type
_entity.pdbx_description
1 polymer ?
#
loop_
_entity_poly.entity_id
_entity_poly.type
_entity_poly.pdbx_seq_one_letter_code
_entity_poly.pdbx_strand_id
1 'polypeptide(L)'
;MAADNSGTAIVAITRNGAQLASRLHHRLVGSHLYLPSKFAPDHQPSAPLQEARVAGSRMPASPLPLGVPNSPLSLGEGEGEGVPSSSAYIFHGPITALVRNLFPAYSSLVLFMALGAAVRLLSPLLKDKRTDPAVVVVDELGRFAISCLSGHIGGANLLANRVARLLGAQPIITTASDALGIISPDLVGAGLGWTVENSENFTKASAALVNGESVGLFQDAGEQHWYPAGRAWPANLRVFDDLDALAQSSCSAAMLITDRVLGEDYADLWFMSVLYRPKSLVLGIGCNRGTTKSEIEAAVLDTLREHDLSPQCIRNLATIDLKGKEEGLVAFASEYSLPLELFSPEELNAVPDVPNPSEITYRAIGAIGVCEPAAMLSAQTNDLLVAKTKMANVTVAVARVDNYPLSLSQKGEGEGSPSAPGPSIHPSCSGTPSPSPSPRGRGDKKAHGNIFVIGIGPGAKEHMTFRAAEALAASHVVVGYKTYIDLLGNLLDGKQVIVSGMRQEVARAKKAVELANDARNVSVVSSGDAGVYGMAGLVYDVARANGWTEMHHIEVVPGVSSLNAVAALLGAPLMHDFAVISLSDLLTPWAAIARRLEAAARGDFVVVLYNPRSGRRTRQIEEARDILLSCRREATPVGIVTSAFRDGQRVVVTDLEHMLDCEIGMLTTIIVGNSTTTSFDGVMVTPRGYDKKYELGAQGSDDS
;
A
#
# COMPACT_ATOMS: atom_id res chain seq x y z
N MET A 1 1.58 -16.52 18.15
CA MET A 1 0.14 -16.79 18.01
C MET A 1 -0.45 -15.75 17.07
N ALA A 2 -0.41 -16.01 15.76
CA ALA A 2 -1.06 -15.16 14.75
C ALA A 2 -2.54 -15.56 14.71
N ALA A 3 -3.44 -14.61 14.93
CA ALA A 3 -4.86 -14.84 14.78
C ALA A 3 -5.16 -15.17 13.30
N ASP A 4 -5.99 -16.19 13.09
CA ASP A 4 -6.51 -16.65 11.81
C ASP A 4 -7.37 -15.53 11.17
N ASN A 5 -6.73 -14.60 10.45
CA ASN A 5 -7.31 -13.37 9.89
C ASN A 5 -8.10 -13.61 8.56
N SER A 6 -8.77 -14.76 8.40
CA SER A 6 -9.19 -15.30 7.09
C SER A 6 -10.55 -14.82 6.52
N GLY A 7 -11.08 -13.67 6.92
CA GLY A 7 -12.42 -13.18 6.47
C GLY A 7 -12.43 -11.82 5.73
N THR A 8 -13.57 -11.51 5.09
CA THR A 8 -13.88 -10.17 4.51
C THR A 8 -14.99 -9.45 5.28
N ALA A 9 -14.74 -8.25 5.79
CA ALA A 9 -15.79 -7.43 6.39
C ALA A 9 -16.44 -6.50 5.34
N ILE A 10 -17.77 -6.56 5.21
CA ILE A 10 -18.54 -5.68 4.33
C ILE A 10 -19.25 -4.64 5.19
N VAL A 11 -19.02 -3.36 4.93
CA VAL A 11 -19.60 -2.26 5.73
C VAL A 11 -20.37 -1.29 4.82
N ALA A 12 -21.61 -1.00 5.17
CA ALA A 12 -22.43 -0.01 4.46
C ALA A 12 -23.07 1.00 5.41
N ILE A 13 -23.12 2.28 5.00
CA ILE A 13 -23.61 3.40 5.86
C ILE A 13 -24.78 4.17 5.27
N THR A 14 -25.28 3.76 4.11
CA THR A 14 -26.44 4.31 3.43
C THR A 14 -27.46 3.21 3.12
N ARG A 15 -28.70 3.61 2.82
CA ARG A 15 -29.76 2.66 2.48
C ARG A 15 -29.45 1.90 1.18
N ASN A 16 -28.97 2.59 0.15
CA ASN A 16 -28.64 1.96 -1.13
C ASN A 16 -27.39 1.06 -1.00
N GLY A 17 -26.38 1.55 -0.28
CA GLY A 17 -25.19 0.76 0.06
C GLY A 17 -25.54 -0.51 0.81
N ALA A 18 -26.50 -0.47 1.75
CA ALA A 18 -26.94 -1.65 2.49
C ALA A 18 -27.55 -2.72 1.56
N GLN A 19 -28.38 -2.33 0.59
CA GLN A 19 -28.96 -3.26 -0.39
C GLN A 19 -27.89 -3.90 -1.29
N LEU A 20 -26.94 -3.11 -1.79
CA LEU A 20 -25.82 -3.63 -2.57
C LEU A 20 -24.90 -4.54 -1.74
N ALA A 21 -24.63 -4.15 -0.49
CA ALA A 21 -23.81 -4.91 0.44
C ALA A 21 -24.44 -6.26 0.81
N SER A 22 -25.76 -6.31 1.03
CA SER A 22 -26.49 -7.57 1.24
C SER A 22 -26.40 -8.50 0.03
N ARG A 23 -26.54 -7.96 -1.19
CA ARG A 23 -26.34 -8.75 -2.43
C ARG A 23 -24.91 -9.27 -2.56
N LEU A 24 -23.91 -8.45 -2.26
CA LEU A 24 -22.51 -8.87 -2.27
C LEU A 24 -22.26 -9.97 -1.23
N HIS A 25 -22.72 -9.78 0.01
CA HIS A 25 -22.51 -10.69 1.12
C HIS A 25 -23.02 -12.11 0.82
N HIS A 26 -24.20 -12.23 0.20
CA HIS A 26 -24.75 -13.53 -0.21
C HIS A 26 -23.87 -14.26 -1.24
N ARG A 27 -23.13 -13.52 -2.09
CA ARG A 27 -22.31 -14.10 -3.16
C ARG A 27 -20.83 -14.23 -2.78
N LEU A 28 -20.38 -13.46 -1.79
CA LEU A 28 -19.01 -13.46 -1.30
C LEU A 28 -18.90 -14.36 -0.06
N VAL A 29 -18.67 -15.65 -0.31
CA VAL A 29 -18.53 -16.69 0.73
C VAL A 29 -17.45 -16.30 1.76
N GLY A 30 -17.75 -16.47 3.05
CA GLY A 30 -16.83 -16.13 4.15
C GLY A 30 -16.77 -14.64 4.51
N SER A 31 -17.69 -13.83 3.98
CA SER A 31 -17.80 -12.41 4.35
C SER A 31 -18.73 -12.20 5.55
N HIS A 32 -18.55 -11.09 6.26
CA HIS A 32 -19.44 -10.65 7.36
C HIS A 32 -19.98 -9.25 7.08
N LEU A 33 -21.30 -9.09 7.11
CA LEU A 33 -21.98 -7.84 6.80
C LEU A 33 -22.25 -7.00 8.05
N TYR A 34 -21.88 -5.71 8.01
CA TYR A 34 -22.08 -4.74 9.08
C TYR A 34 -22.96 -3.58 8.62
N LEU A 35 -24.07 -3.34 9.32
CA LEU A 35 -25.04 -2.29 9.02
C LEU A 35 -25.34 -1.43 10.27
N PRO A 36 -25.57 -0.11 10.13
CA PRO A 36 -25.97 0.72 11.26
C PRO A 36 -27.44 0.43 11.63
N SER A 37 -27.76 0.59 12.91
CA SER A 37 -29.10 0.29 13.45
C SER A 37 -30.27 0.97 12.75
N LYS A 38 -30.08 2.14 12.15
CA LYS A 38 -31.10 2.86 11.35
C LYS A 38 -31.53 2.15 10.06
N PHE A 39 -30.81 1.11 9.64
CA PHE A 39 -31.17 0.26 8.50
C PHE A 39 -31.46 -1.18 8.93
N ALA A 40 -31.54 -1.44 10.24
CA ALA A 40 -32.16 -2.65 10.75
C ALA A 40 -33.70 -2.49 10.68
N PRO A 41 -34.47 -3.52 10.31
CA PRO A 41 -35.92 -3.49 10.39
C PRO A 41 -36.38 -3.29 11.85
N ASP A 42 -37.53 -2.62 12.03
CA ASP A 42 -38.09 -2.26 13.34
C ASP A 42 -38.25 -3.49 14.25
N HIS A 43 -37.39 -3.60 15.27
CA HIS A 43 -37.64 -4.44 16.43
C HIS A 43 -37.53 -3.58 17.68
N GLN A 44 -38.63 -3.46 18.43
CA GLN A 44 -38.64 -2.83 19.75
C GLN A 44 -37.65 -3.57 20.69
N PRO A 45 -36.93 -2.86 21.57
CA PRO A 45 -36.03 -3.49 22.52
C PRO A 45 -36.86 -4.25 23.57
N SER A 46 -37.00 -5.57 23.42
CA SER A 46 -37.40 -6.41 24.54
C SER A 46 -36.22 -6.62 25.48
N ALA A 47 -36.51 -6.56 26.78
CA ALA A 47 -35.67 -6.72 27.96
C ALA A 47 -34.56 -7.82 27.87
N PRO A 48 -33.53 -7.80 28.75
CA PRO A 48 -32.31 -8.58 28.54
C PRO A 48 -32.63 -10.07 28.59
N LEU A 49 -32.34 -10.78 27.50
CA LEU A 49 -32.56 -12.22 27.40
C LEU A 49 -31.24 -12.98 27.40
N GLN A 50 -31.26 -14.01 28.24
CA GLN A 50 -30.25 -15.01 28.57
C GLN A 50 -29.57 -15.66 27.36
N GLU A 51 -28.36 -16.15 27.63
CA GLU A 51 -27.56 -17.05 26.80
C GLU A 51 -28.41 -18.13 26.12
N ALA A 52 -28.67 -17.98 24.83
CA ALA A 52 -29.16 -19.04 23.97
C ALA A 52 -28.02 -19.58 23.12
N ARG A 53 -27.55 -20.79 23.45
CA ARG A 53 -26.67 -21.59 22.58
C ARG A 53 -27.41 -21.95 21.29
N VAL A 54 -26.84 -21.59 20.15
CA VAL A 54 -27.16 -22.22 18.84
C VAL A 54 -25.85 -22.62 18.18
N ALA A 55 -25.84 -23.86 17.71
CA ALA A 55 -24.71 -24.59 17.17
C ALA A 55 -24.32 -24.12 15.75
N GLY A 56 -23.02 -24.19 15.44
CA GLY A 56 -22.58 -24.46 14.07
C GLY A 56 -22.14 -23.29 13.19
N SER A 57 -21.28 -22.39 13.68
CA SER A 57 -20.21 -21.79 12.86
C SER A 57 -19.12 -21.24 13.79
N ARG A 58 -17.87 -21.66 13.58
CA ARG A 58 -16.73 -21.29 14.44
C ARG A 58 -16.39 -19.80 14.21
N MET A 59 -16.66 -18.98 15.21
CA MET A 59 -16.08 -17.64 15.38
C MET A 59 -14.55 -17.75 15.51
N PRO A 60 -13.76 -16.76 15.07
CA PRO A 60 -12.35 -16.68 15.44
C PRO A 60 -12.22 -16.53 16.96
N ALA A 61 -11.29 -17.28 17.55
CA ALA A 61 -11.11 -17.42 18.99
C ALA A 61 -10.50 -16.16 19.63
N SER A 62 -11.30 -15.10 19.81
CA SER A 62 -11.08 -14.05 20.81
C SER A 62 -12.34 -13.18 20.95
N PRO A 63 -12.73 -12.76 22.18
CA PRO A 63 -13.84 -11.83 22.35
C PRO A 63 -13.50 -10.51 21.66
N LEU A 64 -14.35 -10.11 20.69
CA LEU A 64 -14.22 -8.82 20.02
C LEU A 64 -14.29 -7.69 21.08
N PRO A 65 -13.41 -6.67 21.00
CA PRO A 65 -13.42 -5.57 21.97
C PRO A 65 -14.74 -4.79 21.96
N LEU A 66 -15.06 -4.16 23.11
CA LEU A 66 -16.28 -3.38 23.36
C LEU A 66 -16.74 -2.55 22.15
N GLY A 67 -17.93 -2.89 21.61
CA GLY A 67 -18.60 -2.13 20.54
C GLY A 67 -18.85 -2.89 19.22
N VAL A 68 -18.38 -4.14 19.08
CA VAL A 68 -18.73 -5.00 17.94
C VAL A 68 -19.87 -5.95 18.36
N PRO A 69 -20.93 -6.16 17.55
CA PRO A 69 -22.07 -6.98 17.96
C PRO A 69 -21.68 -8.46 18.06
N ASN A 70 -22.09 -9.13 19.14
CA ASN A 70 -21.66 -10.50 19.45
C ASN A 70 -22.37 -11.60 18.64
N SER A 71 -23.47 -11.28 17.93
CA SER A 71 -24.21 -12.21 17.09
C SER A 71 -24.86 -11.49 15.90
N PRO A 72 -24.90 -12.09 14.70
CA PRO A 72 -25.62 -11.51 13.57
C PRO A 72 -27.14 -11.66 13.75
N LEU A 73 -27.90 -10.66 13.33
CA LEU A 73 -29.36 -10.66 13.34
C LEU A 73 -29.90 -11.04 11.95
N SER A 74 -30.95 -11.88 11.91
CA SER A 74 -31.67 -12.19 10.68
C SER A 74 -32.53 -11.00 10.24
N LEU A 75 -32.35 -10.54 9.00
CA LEU A 75 -33.20 -9.50 8.42
C LEU A 75 -34.54 -10.12 7.97
N GLY A 76 -35.65 -9.69 8.58
CA GLY A 76 -37.01 -10.11 8.22
C GLY A 76 -37.56 -9.39 6.99
N GLU A 77 -38.50 -10.04 6.29
CA GLU A 77 -39.16 -9.55 5.08
C GLU A 77 -39.99 -8.28 5.35
N GLY A 78 -39.61 -7.17 4.73
CA GLY A 78 -40.47 -5.98 4.63
C GLY A 78 -41.25 -6.05 3.32
N GLU A 79 -42.56 -5.82 3.38
CA GLU A 79 -43.44 -5.74 2.20
C GLU A 79 -42.96 -4.63 1.24
N GLY A 80 -42.33 -5.03 0.14
CA GLY A 80 -41.81 -4.13 -0.90
C GLY A 80 -40.56 -4.71 -1.57
N GLU A 81 -40.77 -5.43 -2.67
CA GLU A 81 -39.80 -5.95 -3.65
C GLU A 81 -38.31 -6.07 -3.20
N GLY A 82 -37.92 -7.28 -2.79
CA GLY A 82 -36.65 -7.86 -3.23
C GLY A 82 -35.41 -7.80 -2.32
N VAL A 83 -35.54 -7.78 -0.99
CA VAL A 83 -34.39 -7.99 -0.09
C VAL A 83 -34.39 -9.45 0.43
N PRO A 84 -33.44 -10.32 0.03
CA PRO A 84 -33.31 -11.66 0.60
C PRO A 84 -32.80 -11.62 2.05
N SER A 85 -33.25 -12.56 2.88
CA SER A 85 -32.83 -12.70 4.29
C SER A 85 -31.32 -12.92 4.41
N SER A 86 -30.55 -11.90 4.77
CA SER A 86 -29.11 -12.02 5.05
C SER A 86 -28.83 -11.70 6.52
N SER A 87 -28.02 -12.53 7.19
CA SER A 87 -27.58 -12.28 8.57
C SER A 87 -26.60 -11.11 8.62
N ALA A 88 -26.89 -10.06 9.40
CA ALA A 88 -26.05 -8.86 9.48
C ALA A 88 -25.72 -8.49 10.94
N TYR A 89 -24.51 -7.99 11.16
CA TYR A 89 -24.08 -7.42 12.44
C TYR A 89 -24.53 -5.96 12.51
N ILE A 90 -25.38 -5.66 13.49
CA ILE A 90 -25.94 -4.31 13.67
C ILE A 90 -25.10 -3.51 14.65
N PHE A 91 -24.44 -2.45 14.19
CA PHE A 91 -23.60 -1.61 15.05
C PHE A 91 -24.30 -0.30 15.46
N HIS A 92 -23.91 0.18 16.64
CA HIS A 92 -24.35 1.45 17.19
C HIS A 92 -23.16 2.40 17.34
N GLY A 93 -23.34 3.68 16.97
CA GLY A 93 -22.30 4.70 17.09
C GLY A 93 -21.52 4.99 15.80
N PRO A 94 -20.37 5.68 15.89
CA PRO A 94 -19.65 6.18 14.73
C PRO A 94 -18.92 5.06 13.99
N ILE A 95 -18.98 5.07 12.65
CA ILE A 95 -18.26 4.12 11.79
C ILE A 95 -16.75 4.11 12.05
N THR A 96 -16.16 5.22 12.49
CA THR A 96 -14.74 5.31 12.86
C THR A 96 -14.34 4.31 13.94
N ALA A 97 -15.20 4.09 14.93
CA ALA A 97 -14.93 3.10 15.98
C ALA A 97 -15.03 1.67 15.44
N LEU A 98 -16.05 1.39 14.62
CA LEU A 98 -16.22 0.09 13.99
C LEU A 98 -15.02 -0.27 13.11
N VAL A 99 -14.67 0.60 12.15
CA VAL A 99 -13.58 0.31 11.22
C VAL A 99 -12.24 0.20 11.92
N ARG A 100 -11.98 0.99 12.99
CA ARG A 100 -10.78 0.82 13.82
C ARG A 100 -10.65 -0.59 14.41
N ASN A 101 -11.77 -1.23 14.75
CA ASN A 101 -11.78 -2.59 15.28
C ASN A 101 -11.71 -3.65 14.18
N LEU A 102 -12.40 -3.43 13.06
CA LEU A 102 -12.42 -4.38 11.93
C LEU A 102 -11.09 -4.42 11.17
N PHE A 103 -10.41 -3.28 11.05
CA PHE A 103 -9.18 -3.14 10.25
C PHE A 103 -8.06 -4.13 10.64
N PRO A 104 -7.72 -4.34 11.93
CA PRO A 104 -6.74 -5.36 12.30
C PRO A 104 -7.30 -6.79 12.35
N ALA A 105 -8.62 -6.96 12.40
CA ALA A 105 -9.29 -8.25 12.64
C ALA A 105 -9.66 -9.02 11.36
N TYR A 106 -9.60 -8.37 10.20
CA TYR A 106 -9.94 -8.95 8.91
C TYR A 106 -8.79 -8.79 7.93
N SER A 107 -8.59 -9.76 7.04
CA SER A 107 -7.64 -9.63 5.92
C SER A 107 -8.13 -8.70 4.82
N SER A 108 -9.46 -8.46 4.75
CA SER A 108 -10.04 -7.58 3.74
C SER A 108 -11.31 -6.86 4.19
N LEU A 109 -11.53 -5.65 3.65
CA LEU A 109 -12.71 -4.83 3.88
C LEU A 109 -13.31 -4.37 2.55
N VAL A 110 -14.64 -4.42 2.45
CA VAL A 110 -15.42 -3.81 1.37
C VAL A 110 -16.30 -2.70 1.95
N LEU A 111 -16.05 -1.45 1.56
CA LEU A 111 -16.72 -0.29 2.11
C LEU A 111 -17.65 0.33 1.08
N PHE A 112 -18.96 0.34 1.37
CA PHE A 112 -19.96 1.03 0.56
C PHE A 112 -20.10 2.47 1.03
N MET A 113 -19.34 3.36 0.39
CA MET A 113 -19.29 4.79 0.65
C MET A 113 -18.47 5.52 -0.43
N ALA A 114 -18.46 6.86 -0.40
CA ALA A 114 -17.56 7.64 -1.24
C ALA A 114 -16.08 7.33 -0.93
N LEU A 115 -15.23 7.22 -1.96
CA LEU A 115 -13.79 6.95 -1.83
C LEU A 115 -13.10 7.92 -0.86
N GLY A 116 -13.38 9.22 -0.96
CA GLY A 116 -12.80 10.21 -0.04
C GLY A 116 -13.17 10.00 1.43
N ALA A 117 -14.37 9.45 1.71
CA ALA A 117 -14.77 9.09 3.07
C ALA A 117 -13.99 7.88 3.58
N ALA A 118 -13.83 6.86 2.74
CA ALA A 118 -13.01 5.68 3.05
C ALA A 118 -11.54 6.07 3.32
N VAL A 119 -10.93 6.89 2.46
CA VAL A 119 -9.54 7.34 2.64
C VAL A 119 -9.34 8.06 3.98
N ARG A 120 -10.24 8.99 4.35
CA ARG A 120 -10.17 9.69 5.65
C ARG A 120 -10.37 8.75 6.84
N LEU A 121 -11.24 7.76 6.68
CA LEU A 121 -11.55 6.76 7.70
C LEU A 121 -10.36 5.82 7.96
N LEU A 122 -9.64 5.46 6.89
CA LEU A 122 -8.52 4.51 6.93
C LEU A 122 -7.18 5.18 7.25
N SER A 123 -6.97 6.44 6.82
CA SER A 123 -5.72 7.19 6.99
C SER A 123 -5.07 7.09 8.39
N PRO A 124 -5.79 7.20 9.53
CA PRO A 124 -5.17 7.09 10.85
C PRO A 124 -4.82 5.65 11.26
N LEU A 125 -5.19 4.63 10.48
CA LEU A 125 -4.98 3.21 10.77
C LEU A 125 -3.83 2.60 9.95
N LEU A 126 -3.38 3.29 8.89
CA LEU A 126 -2.40 2.79 7.95
C LEU A 126 -1.03 2.60 8.61
N LYS A 127 -0.37 1.49 8.31
CA LYS A 127 0.98 1.19 8.81
C LYS A 127 1.91 0.82 7.66
N ASP A 128 1.61 -0.27 6.97
CA ASP A 128 2.46 -0.79 5.90
C ASP A 128 1.63 -1.61 4.90
N LYS A 129 1.90 -1.44 3.60
CA LYS A 129 1.16 -2.09 2.51
C LYS A 129 1.22 -3.63 2.52
N ARG A 130 2.16 -4.23 3.27
CA ARG A 130 2.31 -5.68 3.43
C ARG A 130 1.47 -6.22 4.58
N THR A 131 1.18 -5.39 5.58
CA THR A 131 0.45 -5.79 6.79
C THR A 131 -0.97 -5.25 6.85
N ASP A 132 -1.23 -4.12 6.18
CA ASP A 132 -2.55 -3.50 6.13
C ASP A 132 -3.50 -4.34 5.27
N PRO A 133 -4.76 -4.54 5.68
CA PRO A 133 -5.72 -5.36 4.95
C PRO A 133 -6.04 -4.80 3.56
N ALA A 134 -6.47 -5.67 2.66
CA ALA A 134 -7.05 -5.25 1.38
C ALA A 134 -8.29 -4.40 1.64
N VAL A 135 -8.38 -3.21 1.03
CA VAL A 135 -9.62 -2.42 1.09
C VAL A 135 -10.12 -2.11 -0.31
N VAL A 136 -11.38 -2.47 -0.55
CA VAL A 136 -12.14 -2.11 -1.75
C VAL A 136 -13.26 -1.16 -1.38
N VAL A 137 -13.39 -0.09 -2.14
CA VAL A 137 -14.49 0.87 -1.97
C VAL A 137 -15.46 0.73 -3.12
N VAL A 138 -16.75 0.62 -2.80
CA VAL A 138 -17.83 0.59 -3.78
C VAL A 138 -18.64 1.87 -3.67
N ASP A 139 -18.85 2.57 -4.80
CA ASP A 139 -19.65 3.79 -4.79
C ASP A 139 -21.13 3.50 -4.53
N GLU A 140 -21.88 4.52 -4.12
CA GLU A 140 -23.29 4.40 -3.72
C GLU A 140 -24.18 3.74 -4.77
N LEU A 141 -23.85 3.85 -6.05
CA LEU A 141 -24.64 3.26 -7.15
C LEU A 141 -24.12 1.89 -7.58
N GLY A 142 -23.06 1.37 -6.96
CA GLY A 142 -22.44 0.10 -7.35
C GLY A 142 -21.82 0.12 -8.74
N ARG A 143 -21.43 1.28 -9.25
CA ARG A 143 -20.81 1.46 -10.58
C ARG A 143 -19.35 1.08 -10.59
N PHE A 144 -18.64 1.36 -9.50
CA PHE A 144 -17.20 1.16 -9.39
C PHE A 144 -16.83 0.33 -8.17
N ALA A 145 -15.97 -0.66 -8.37
CA ALA A 145 -15.27 -1.36 -7.29
C ALA A 145 -13.79 -0.94 -7.31
N ILE A 146 -13.41 -0.07 -6.39
CA ILE A 146 -12.14 0.65 -6.41
C ILE A 146 -11.16 -0.04 -5.47
N SER A 147 -10.04 -0.51 -6.00
CA SER A 147 -8.91 -0.99 -5.18
C SER A 147 -8.29 0.21 -4.44
N CYS A 148 -8.54 0.31 -3.13
CA CYS A 148 -8.26 1.51 -2.35
C CYS A 148 -6.99 1.39 -1.50
N LEU A 149 -6.72 0.21 -0.93
CA LEU A 149 -5.57 -0.01 -0.05
C LEU A 149 -5.02 -1.43 -0.23
N SER A 150 -3.70 -1.56 -0.22
CA SER A 150 -2.98 -2.85 -0.35
C SER A 150 -3.35 -3.62 -1.63
N GLY A 151 -3.18 -2.95 -2.79
CA GLY A 151 -3.55 -3.44 -4.12
C GLY A 151 -2.95 -4.78 -4.53
N HIS A 152 -1.61 -4.89 -4.50
CA HIS A 152 -0.86 -6.09 -4.90
C HIS A 152 -0.85 -7.14 -3.81
N ILE A 153 0.22 -7.22 -3.00
CA ILE A 153 0.40 -8.23 -1.93
C ILE A 153 -0.83 -8.34 -1.03
N GLY A 154 -1.41 -7.21 -0.62
CA GLY A 154 -2.58 -7.25 0.28
C GLY A 154 -3.87 -7.72 -0.38
N GLY A 155 -3.92 -7.85 -1.70
CA GLY A 155 -5.00 -8.51 -2.43
C GLY A 155 -6.17 -7.62 -2.87
N ALA A 156 -6.09 -6.29 -2.74
CA ALA A 156 -7.23 -5.43 -3.05
C ALA A 156 -7.53 -5.35 -4.55
N ASN A 157 -6.56 -5.55 -5.44
CA ASN A 157 -6.81 -5.61 -6.89
C ASN A 157 -7.64 -6.84 -7.26
N LEU A 158 -7.31 -8.00 -6.68
CA LEU A 158 -8.07 -9.24 -6.85
C LEU A 158 -9.48 -9.08 -6.26
N LEU A 159 -9.58 -8.51 -5.05
CA LEU A 159 -10.86 -8.26 -4.41
C LEU A 159 -11.72 -7.29 -5.23
N ALA A 160 -11.14 -6.22 -5.79
CA ALA A 160 -11.85 -5.24 -6.61
C ALA A 160 -12.44 -5.89 -7.86
N ASN A 161 -11.66 -6.72 -8.57
CA ASN A 161 -12.14 -7.50 -9.71
C ASN A 161 -13.27 -8.47 -9.32
N ARG A 162 -13.13 -9.15 -8.17
CA ARG A 162 -14.14 -10.08 -7.67
C ARG A 162 -15.44 -9.36 -7.31
N VAL A 163 -15.35 -8.27 -6.54
CA VAL A 163 -16.49 -7.44 -6.15
C VAL A 163 -17.17 -6.85 -7.39
N ALA A 164 -16.39 -6.34 -8.36
CA ALA A 164 -16.90 -5.85 -9.63
C ALA A 164 -17.74 -6.89 -10.37
N ARG A 165 -17.20 -8.11 -10.55
CA ARG A 165 -17.91 -9.22 -11.19
C ARG A 165 -19.20 -9.60 -10.46
N LEU A 166 -19.17 -9.63 -9.12
CA LEU A 166 -20.32 -10.02 -8.31
C LEU A 166 -21.43 -8.95 -8.25
N LEU A 167 -21.09 -7.67 -8.46
CA LEU A 167 -22.04 -6.57 -8.45
C LEU A 167 -22.43 -6.07 -9.85
N GLY A 168 -21.71 -6.49 -10.89
CA GLY A 168 -21.82 -5.87 -12.23
C GLY A 168 -21.19 -4.47 -12.29
N ALA A 169 -20.25 -4.17 -11.39
CA ALA A 169 -19.53 -2.90 -11.35
C ALA A 169 -18.29 -2.95 -12.27
N GLN A 170 -17.72 -1.78 -12.58
CA GLN A 170 -16.42 -1.68 -13.22
C GLN A 170 -15.31 -1.70 -12.16
N PRO A 171 -14.29 -2.57 -12.26
CA PRO A 171 -13.14 -2.53 -11.37
C PRO A 171 -12.26 -1.32 -11.70
N ILE A 172 -11.85 -0.58 -10.67
CA ILE A 172 -10.91 0.55 -10.80
C ILE A 172 -9.61 0.18 -10.09
N ILE A 173 -8.60 -0.14 -10.88
CA ILE A 173 -7.26 -0.54 -10.43
C ILE A 173 -6.25 0.42 -11.08
N THR A 174 -5.44 1.09 -10.26
CA THR A 174 -4.55 2.18 -10.69
C THR A 174 -3.07 1.87 -10.48
N THR A 175 -2.75 0.65 -10.03
CA THR A 175 -1.38 0.19 -9.81
C THR A 175 -0.59 0.17 -11.12
N ALA A 176 0.64 0.69 -11.11
CA ALA A 176 1.48 0.84 -12.31
C ALA A 176 1.67 -0.46 -13.10
N SER A 177 1.84 -1.61 -12.41
CA SER A 177 1.98 -2.90 -13.08
C SER A 177 0.69 -3.40 -13.74
N ASP A 178 -0.50 -3.05 -13.22
CA ASP A 178 -1.77 -3.39 -13.87
C ASP A 178 -2.07 -2.45 -15.04
N ALA A 179 -1.79 -1.14 -14.87
CA ALA A 179 -1.94 -0.17 -15.96
C ALA A 179 -1.06 -0.50 -17.17
N LEU A 180 0.11 -1.10 -16.93
CA LEU A 180 1.06 -1.52 -17.96
C LEU A 180 0.93 -2.99 -18.37
N GLY A 181 0.06 -3.77 -17.72
CA GLY A 181 -0.09 -5.21 -18.02
C GLY A 181 1.13 -6.06 -17.61
N ILE A 182 2.04 -5.53 -16.80
CA ILE A 182 3.32 -6.14 -16.39
C ILE A 182 3.13 -7.14 -15.24
N ILE A 183 3.97 -8.18 -15.18
CA ILE A 183 4.02 -9.14 -14.07
C ILE A 183 4.43 -8.42 -12.79
N SER A 184 3.73 -8.68 -11.69
CA SER A 184 4.12 -8.20 -10.37
C SER A 184 4.93 -9.30 -9.68
N PRO A 185 6.25 -9.17 -9.49
CA PRO A 185 7.08 -10.23 -8.92
C PRO A 185 6.59 -10.71 -7.55
N ASP A 186 6.01 -9.83 -6.76
CA ASP A 186 5.45 -10.13 -5.44
C ASP A 186 4.17 -10.98 -5.45
N LEU A 187 3.49 -11.11 -6.61
CA LEU A 187 2.26 -11.90 -6.75
C LEU A 187 2.46 -13.26 -7.41
N VAL A 188 3.64 -13.51 -7.95
CA VAL A 188 3.95 -14.76 -8.66
C VAL A 188 3.89 -15.93 -7.68
N GLY A 189 3.06 -16.92 -8.00
CA GLY A 189 2.87 -18.11 -7.16
C GLY A 189 2.06 -17.91 -5.88
N ALA A 190 1.70 -16.67 -5.51
CA ALA A 190 1.02 -16.38 -4.25
C ALA A 190 -0.32 -17.13 -4.12
N GLY A 191 -1.09 -17.18 -5.21
CA GLY A 191 -2.36 -17.94 -5.27
C GLY A 191 -2.21 -19.46 -5.28
N LEU A 192 -0.98 -19.96 -5.41
CA LEU A 192 -0.62 -21.38 -5.47
C LEU A 192 0.10 -21.85 -4.20
N GLY A 193 0.26 -20.96 -3.21
CA GLY A 193 0.94 -21.28 -1.95
C GLY A 193 2.47 -21.29 -2.03
N TRP A 194 3.05 -20.68 -3.07
CA TRP A 194 4.50 -20.54 -3.18
C TRP A 194 5.02 -19.54 -2.14
N THR A 195 6.23 -19.79 -1.63
CA THR A 195 6.94 -18.83 -0.76
C THR A 195 8.05 -18.14 -1.53
N VAL A 196 8.48 -16.97 -1.07
CA VAL A 196 9.62 -16.25 -1.64
C VAL A 196 10.74 -16.22 -0.62
N GLU A 197 11.93 -16.67 -1.02
CA GLU A 197 13.05 -16.81 -0.10
C GLU A 197 13.80 -15.49 0.14
N ASN A 198 13.97 -14.67 -0.91
CA ASN A 198 14.74 -13.43 -0.89
C ASN A 198 13.89 -12.22 -1.36
N SER A 199 12.84 -11.91 -0.59
CA SER A 199 11.87 -10.85 -0.93
C SER A 199 12.45 -9.43 -1.09
N GLU A 200 13.67 -9.18 -0.63
CA GLU A 200 14.41 -7.92 -0.80
C GLU A 200 14.61 -7.55 -2.28
N ASN A 201 14.66 -8.55 -3.17
CA ASN A 201 14.92 -8.34 -4.60
C ASN A 201 13.67 -7.93 -5.40
N PHE A 202 12.48 -7.89 -4.79
CA PHE A 202 11.25 -7.46 -5.46
C PHE A 202 11.36 -6.08 -6.09
N THR A 203 11.99 -5.13 -5.41
CA THR A 203 12.11 -3.75 -5.90
C THR A 203 12.93 -3.70 -7.19
N LYS A 204 14.04 -4.45 -7.24
CA LYS A 204 14.91 -4.54 -8.40
C LYS A 204 14.21 -5.21 -9.58
N ALA A 205 13.59 -6.37 -9.35
CA ALA A 205 12.85 -7.08 -10.39
C ALA A 205 11.66 -6.27 -10.93
N SER A 206 10.93 -5.58 -10.05
CA SER A 206 9.80 -4.73 -10.44
C SER A 206 10.26 -3.53 -11.27
N ALA A 207 11.36 -2.88 -10.87
CA ALA A 207 11.93 -1.76 -11.61
C ALA A 207 12.39 -2.20 -13.01
N ALA A 208 13.12 -3.32 -13.13
CA ALA A 208 13.58 -3.84 -14.41
C ALA A 208 12.41 -4.16 -15.36
N LEU A 209 11.36 -4.80 -14.85
CA LEU A 209 10.15 -5.09 -15.63
C LEU A 209 9.45 -3.81 -16.12
N VAL A 210 9.31 -2.79 -15.26
CA VAL A 210 8.65 -1.51 -15.58
C VAL A 210 9.49 -0.64 -16.53
N ASN A 211 10.80 -0.63 -16.37
CA ASN A 211 11.73 0.16 -17.20
C ASN A 211 12.01 -0.47 -18.57
N GLY A 212 11.48 -1.67 -18.84
CA GLY A 212 11.74 -2.39 -20.09
C GLY A 212 13.14 -3.02 -20.17
N GLU A 213 13.83 -3.16 -19.04
CA GLU A 213 15.13 -3.83 -18.96
C GLU A 213 14.98 -5.35 -19.10
N SER A 214 16.01 -6.04 -19.58
CA SER A 214 15.93 -7.49 -19.78
C SER A 214 15.82 -8.24 -18.45
N VAL A 215 14.78 -9.06 -18.33
CA VAL A 215 14.54 -9.92 -17.15
C VAL A 215 14.54 -11.38 -17.60
N GLY A 216 15.27 -12.22 -16.87
CA GLY A 216 15.28 -13.66 -17.11
C GLY A 216 14.23 -14.40 -16.26
N LEU A 217 13.61 -15.43 -16.82
CA LEU A 217 12.75 -16.36 -16.11
C LEU A 217 13.31 -17.78 -16.28
N PHE A 218 13.54 -18.47 -15.16
CA PHE A 218 13.87 -19.90 -15.13
C PHE A 218 12.87 -20.62 -14.23
N GLN A 219 12.34 -21.74 -14.72
CA GLN A 219 11.39 -22.57 -13.98
C GLN A 219 11.66 -24.06 -14.24
N ASP A 220 12.09 -24.79 -13.21
CA ASP A 220 12.30 -26.25 -13.25
C ASP A 220 11.41 -27.02 -12.27
N ALA A 221 10.58 -26.31 -11.50
CA ALA A 221 9.60 -26.87 -10.57
C ALA A 221 8.35 -25.97 -10.49
N GLY A 222 7.28 -26.47 -9.86
CA GLY A 222 6.06 -25.68 -9.67
C GLY A 222 5.07 -25.77 -10.83
N GLU A 223 3.84 -25.37 -10.55
CA GLU A 223 2.78 -25.18 -11.52
C GLU A 223 3.24 -24.26 -12.67
N GLN A 224 2.82 -24.51 -13.91
CA GLN A 224 3.14 -23.60 -15.04
C GLN A 224 2.05 -22.55 -15.32
N HIS A 225 0.84 -22.75 -14.77
CA HIS A 225 -0.33 -21.93 -15.05
C HIS A 225 -0.49 -20.73 -14.11
N TRP A 226 0.59 -20.28 -13.47
CA TRP A 226 0.58 -19.11 -12.59
C TRP A 226 0.43 -17.79 -13.37
N TYR A 227 0.83 -17.78 -14.64
CA TYR A 227 0.62 -16.63 -15.52
C TYR A 227 -0.76 -16.71 -16.19
N PRO A 228 -1.62 -15.68 -16.10
CA PRO A 228 -2.99 -15.74 -16.62
C PRO A 228 -3.05 -16.03 -18.12
N ALA A 229 -3.83 -17.04 -18.50
CA ALA A 229 -4.08 -17.38 -19.90
C ALA A 229 -4.68 -16.20 -20.67
N GLY A 230 -4.13 -15.92 -21.86
CA GLY A 230 -4.55 -14.81 -22.72
C GLY A 230 -3.91 -13.45 -22.40
N ARG A 231 -3.07 -13.35 -21.37
CA ARG A 231 -2.24 -12.16 -21.13
C ARG A 231 -0.94 -12.27 -21.96
N ALA A 232 -0.55 -11.17 -22.60
CA ALA A 232 0.70 -11.13 -23.36
C ALA A 232 1.91 -11.11 -22.43
N TRP A 233 2.88 -11.98 -22.68
CA TRP A 233 4.16 -11.96 -21.99
C TRP A 233 4.83 -10.58 -22.12
N PRO A 234 5.44 -10.03 -21.05
CA PRO A 234 6.21 -8.81 -21.15
C PRO A 234 7.33 -8.95 -22.19
N ALA A 235 7.46 -7.97 -23.09
CA ALA A 235 8.41 -8.04 -24.21
C ALA A 235 9.88 -8.15 -23.77
N ASN A 236 10.19 -7.67 -22.56
CA ASN A 236 11.50 -7.70 -21.95
C ASN A 236 11.74 -8.90 -21.03
N LEU A 237 10.78 -9.83 -20.90
CA LEU A 237 10.94 -11.06 -20.14
C LEU A 237 11.36 -12.21 -21.07
N ARG A 238 12.49 -12.85 -20.78
CA ARG A 238 13.03 -13.98 -21.55
C ARG A 238 13.06 -15.24 -20.71
N VAL A 239 12.50 -16.32 -21.24
CA VAL A 239 12.54 -17.65 -20.61
C VAL A 239 13.86 -18.33 -20.95
N PHE A 240 14.44 -19.00 -19.95
CA PHE A 240 15.64 -19.81 -20.06
C PHE A 240 15.31 -21.24 -19.62
N ASP A 241 15.73 -22.21 -20.42
CA ASP A 241 15.52 -23.64 -20.13
C ASP A 241 16.59 -24.21 -19.16
N ASP A 242 17.65 -23.45 -18.93
CA ASP A 242 18.84 -23.87 -18.20
C ASP A 242 19.37 -22.74 -17.32
N LEU A 243 19.87 -23.11 -16.14
CA LEU A 243 20.32 -22.17 -15.12
C LEU A 243 21.67 -21.54 -15.48
N ASP A 244 22.59 -22.28 -16.10
CA ASP A 244 23.89 -21.75 -16.55
C ASP A 244 23.68 -20.70 -17.66
N ALA A 245 22.77 -20.98 -18.59
CA ALA A 245 22.39 -20.04 -19.64
C ALA A 245 21.81 -18.74 -19.08
N LEU A 246 21.04 -18.82 -17.98
CA LEU A 246 20.52 -17.64 -17.29
C LEU A 246 21.64 -16.90 -16.53
N ALA A 247 22.52 -17.61 -15.82
CA ALA A 247 23.62 -17.02 -15.07
C ALA A 247 24.61 -16.27 -15.98
N GLN A 248 24.83 -16.77 -17.20
CA GLN A 248 25.70 -16.15 -18.21
C GLN A 248 25.00 -15.06 -19.04
N SER A 249 23.71 -14.81 -18.79
CA SER A 249 22.94 -13.82 -19.53
C SER A 249 23.24 -12.39 -19.07
N SER A 250 22.97 -11.41 -19.94
CA SER A 250 23.08 -9.97 -19.62
C SER A 250 21.78 -9.40 -19.04
N CYS A 251 20.99 -10.21 -18.32
CA CYS A 251 19.74 -9.75 -17.72
C CYS A 251 20.00 -8.84 -16.51
N SER A 252 19.22 -7.77 -16.38
CA SER A 252 19.30 -6.83 -15.25
C SER A 252 18.74 -7.43 -13.95
N ALA A 253 17.79 -8.35 -14.08
CA ALA A 253 17.16 -9.08 -12.99
C ALA A 253 16.70 -10.46 -13.46
N ALA A 254 16.39 -11.36 -12.52
CA ALA A 254 15.83 -12.66 -12.84
C ALA A 254 14.70 -13.09 -11.89
N MET A 255 13.90 -14.04 -12.35
CA MET A 255 12.85 -14.72 -11.61
C MET A 255 13.13 -16.21 -11.68
N LEU A 256 13.37 -16.85 -10.52
CA LEU A 256 13.71 -18.27 -10.45
C LEU A 256 12.63 -19.00 -9.68
N ILE A 257 11.98 -19.95 -10.34
CA ILE A 257 10.97 -20.82 -9.73
C ILE A 257 11.59 -22.21 -9.66
N THR A 258 12.11 -22.57 -8.49
CA THR A 258 12.89 -23.79 -8.33
C THR A 258 12.77 -24.37 -6.93
N ASP A 259 12.82 -25.69 -6.84
CA ASP A 259 12.95 -26.41 -5.57
C ASP A 259 14.40 -26.66 -5.16
N ARG A 260 15.37 -26.23 -5.97
CA ARG A 260 16.79 -26.39 -5.71
C ARG A 260 17.40 -25.25 -4.90
N VAL A 261 18.31 -25.58 -4.00
CA VAL A 261 19.20 -24.60 -3.34
C VAL A 261 20.28 -24.20 -4.34
N LEU A 262 20.52 -22.90 -4.51
CA LEU A 262 21.57 -22.42 -5.40
C LEU A 262 22.93 -22.57 -4.70
N GLY A 263 23.88 -23.22 -5.38
CA GLY A 263 25.26 -23.32 -4.93
C GLY A 263 26.03 -22.00 -5.07
N GLU A 264 27.28 -21.97 -4.57
CA GLU A 264 28.13 -20.78 -4.59
C GLU A 264 28.40 -20.25 -6.01
N ASP A 265 28.43 -21.13 -7.01
CA ASP A 265 28.62 -20.77 -8.42
C ASP A 265 27.53 -19.83 -8.97
N TYR A 266 26.39 -19.74 -8.29
CA TYR A 266 25.25 -18.90 -8.66
C TYR A 266 25.03 -17.72 -7.70
N ALA A 267 26.04 -17.33 -6.90
CA ALA A 267 25.91 -16.24 -5.94
C ALA A 267 25.44 -14.91 -6.57
N ASP A 268 26.00 -14.54 -7.73
CA ASP A 268 25.58 -13.33 -8.44
C ASP A 268 24.12 -13.42 -8.90
N LEU A 269 23.72 -14.59 -9.40
CA LEU A 269 22.35 -14.86 -9.82
C LEU A 269 21.38 -14.75 -8.63
N TRP A 270 21.77 -15.23 -7.45
CA TRP A 270 21.00 -15.08 -6.21
C TRP A 270 20.72 -13.60 -5.88
N PHE A 271 21.75 -12.74 -5.94
CA PHE A 271 21.59 -11.31 -5.62
C PHE A 271 20.79 -10.51 -6.65
N MET A 272 20.68 -10.99 -7.90
CA MET A 272 19.89 -10.32 -8.93
C MET A 272 18.50 -10.90 -9.14
N SER A 273 18.15 -11.98 -8.44
CA SER A 273 16.92 -12.72 -8.69
C SER A 273 15.93 -12.72 -7.55
N VAL A 274 14.65 -12.90 -7.89
CA VAL A 274 13.62 -13.28 -6.93
C VAL A 274 13.44 -14.79 -7.00
N LEU A 275 13.66 -15.49 -5.89
CA LEU A 275 13.51 -16.94 -5.78
C LEU A 275 12.15 -17.32 -5.21
N TYR A 276 11.37 -18.02 -6.02
CA TYR A 276 10.08 -18.60 -5.69
C TYR A 276 10.24 -20.08 -5.38
N ARG A 277 9.64 -20.49 -4.26
CA ARG A 277 9.68 -21.84 -3.70
C ARG A 277 8.29 -22.50 -3.84
N PRO A 278 8.04 -23.22 -4.94
CA PRO A 278 6.80 -23.95 -5.11
C PRO A 278 6.71 -25.12 -4.13
N LYS A 279 5.49 -25.51 -3.74
CA LYS A 279 5.25 -26.70 -2.90
C LYS A 279 5.29 -27.97 -3.75
N SER A 280 6.45 -28.25 -4.34
CA SER A 280 6.66 -29.33 -5.31
C SER A 280 7.13 -30.66 -4.70
N LEU A 281 7.62 -30.67 -3.44
CA LEU A 281 8.28 -31.85 -2.86
C LEU A 281 7.36 -32.62 -1.92
N VAL A 282 7.27 -33.93 -2.11
CA VAL A 282 6.61 -34.85 -1.17
C VAL A 282 7.66 -35.70 -0.49
N LEU A 283 7.62 -35.75 0.84
CA LEU A 283 8.55 -36.56 1.63
C LEU A 283 7.88 -37.83 2.12
N GLY A 284 8.33 -38.97 1.61
CA GLY A 284 7.98 -40.26 2.14
C GLY A 284 8.85 -40.61 3.35
N ILE A 285 8.23 -40.86 4.50
CA ILE A 285 8.96 -41.13 5.75
C ILE A 285 8.59 -42.50 6.31
N GLY A 286 9.59 -43.31 6.61
CA GLY A 286 9.45 -44.52 7.41
C GLY A 286 10.36 -44.47 8.64
N CYS A 287 9.81 -44.61 9.84
CA CYS A 287 10.59 -44.61 11.09
C CYS A 287 10.32 -45.82 11.99
N ASN A 288 11.24 -46.15 12.89
CA ASN A 288 11.00 -47.15 13.94
C ASN A 288 10.06 -46.58 15.03
N ARG A 289 9.43 -47.45 15.81
CA ARG A 289 8.57 -47.02 16.93
C ARG A 289 9.38 -46.25 17.97
N GLY A 290 8.86 -45.11 18.42
CA GLY A 290 9.52 -44.28 19.43
C GLY A 290 10.67 -43.42 18.89
N THR A 291 10.80 -43.32 17.56
CA THR A 291 11.75 -42.37 16.95
C THR A 291 11.37 -40.94 17.35
N THR A 292 12.36 -40.18 17.80
CA THR A 292 12.16 -38.82 18.26
C THR A 292 11.96 -37.85 17.10
N LYS A 293 11.31 -36.71 17.37
CA LYS A 293 11.15 -35.60 16.42
C LYS A 293 12.50 -35.14 15.86
N SER A 294 13.51 -34.99 16.72
CA SER A 294 14.85 -34.52 16.34
C SER A 294 15.59 -35.48 15.40
N GLU A 295 15.42 -36.79 15.56
CA GLU A 295 15.98 -37.78 14.63
C GLU A 295 15.33 -37.69 13.24
N ILE A 296 14.01 -37.47 13.19
CA ILE A 296 13.28 -37.29 11.92
C ILE A 296 13.69 -35.99 11.23
N GLU A 297 13.75 -34.90 11.99
CA GLU A 297 14.15 -33.58 11.52
C GLU A 297 15.57 -33.61 10.94
N ALA A 298 16.54 -34.19 11.66
CA ALA A 298 17.89 -34.36 11.15
C ALA A 298 17.91 -35.18 9.85
N ALA A 299 17.23 -36.33 9.83
CA ALA A 299 17.20 -37.18 8.65
C ALA A 299 16.60 -36.48 7.42
N VAL A 300 15.52 -35.71 7.60
CA VAL A 300 14.89 -34.96 6.52
C VAL A 300 15.79 -33.82 6.03
N LEU A 301 16.29 -32.99 6.94
CA LEU A 301 17.09 -31.81 6.56
C LEU A 301 18.43 -32.21 5.95
N ASP A 302 19.06 -33.28 6.43
CA ASP A 302 20.31 -33.79 5.85
C ASP A 302 20.06 -34.41 4.47
N THR A 303 19.01 -35.21 4.30
CA THR A 303 18.63 -35.76 2.98
C THR A 303 18.37 -34.63 1.97
N LEU A 304 17.65 -33.59 2.35
CA LEU A 304 17.39 -32.46 1.46
C LEU A 304 18.67 -31.69 1.12
N ARG A 305 19.55 -31.47 2.11
CA ARG A 305 20.82 -30.75 1.92
C ARG A 305 21.77 -31.50 1.00
N GLU A 306 21.90 -32.81 1.14
CA GLU A 306 22.77 -33.66 0.30
C GLU A 306 22.34 -33.68 -1.18
N HIS A 307 21.09 -33.32 -1.47
CA HIS A 307 20.51 -33.31 -2.81
C HIS A 307 20.17 -31.89 -3.31
N ASP A 308 20.67 -30.85 -2.64
CA ASP A 308 20.43 -29.44 -2.97
C ASP A 308 18.94 -29.09 -3.08
N LEU A 309 18.09 -29.65 -2.21
CA LEU A 309 16.65 -29.40 -2.20
C LEU A 309 16.27 -28.45 -1.07
N SER A 310 15.39 -27.49 -1.36
CA SER A 310 14.93 -26.50 -0.38
C SER A 310 13.83 -27.07 0.51
N PRO A 311 13.98 -27.03 1.86
CA PRO A 311 12.90 -27.41 2.78
C PRO A 311 11.63 -26.56 2.62
N GLN A 312 11.74 -25.36 2.05
CA GLN A 312 10.58 -24.50 1.78
C GLN A 312 9.66 -25.06 0.71
N CYS A 313 10.12 -26.03 -0.10
CA CYS A 313 9.35 -26.63 -1.18
C CYS A 313 8.57 -27.89 -0.75
N ILE A 314 8.66 -28.29 0.53
CA ILE A 314 7.91 -29.42 1.05
C ILE A 314 6.41 -29.09 1.04
N ARG A 315 5.65 -29.89 0.30
CA ARG A 315 4.20 -29.86 0.19
C ARG A 315 3.54 -30.58 1.36
N ASN A 316 3.97 -31.82 1.60
CA ASN A 316 3.43 -32.70 2.64
C ASN A 316 4.37 -33.87 2.92
N LEU A 317 4.09 -34.53 4.04
CA LEU A 317 4.71 -35.79 4.44
C LEU A 317 3.76 -36.94 4.08
N ALA A 318 4.31 -38.09 3.75
CA ALA A 318 3.58 -39.31 3.41
C ALA A 318 4.15 -40.52 4.16
N THR A 319 3.28 -41.33 4.76
CA THR A 319 3.69 -42.55 5.45
C THR A 319 2.57 -43.60 5.46
N ILE A 320 2.83 -44.74 6.09
CA ILE A 320 1.84 -45.79 6.32
C ILE A 320 0.94 -45.44 7.52
N ASP A 321 -0.35 -45.77 7.43
CA ASP A 321 -1.39 -45.52 8.44
C ASP A 321 -1.02 -45.98 9.86
N LEU A 322 -0.37 -47.14 9.98
CA LEU A 322 0.15 -47.70 11.24
C LEU A 322 1.10 -46.74 11.97
N LYS A 323 1.76 -45.83 11.24
CA LYS A 323 2.71 -44.84 11.76
C LYS A 323 2.13 -43.44 11.89
N GLY A 324 0.87 -43.23 11.50
CA GLY A 324 0.20 -41.93 11.60
C GLY A 324 -0.01 -41.40 13.03
N LYS A 325 0.34 -42.20 14.05
CA LYS A 325 0.28 -41.84 15.48
C LYS A 325 1.64 -41.80 16.16
N GLU A 326 2.74 -42.00 15.43
CA GLU A 326 4.08 -41.91 16.02
C GLU A 326 4.35 -40.47 16.49
N GLU A 327 4.58 -40.29 17.79
CA GLU A 327 4.67 -38.97 18.42
C GLU A 327 5.74 -38.09 17.78
N GLY A 328 6.90 -38.65 17.41
CA GLY A 328 7.97 -37.91 16.75
C GLY A 328 7.58 -37.38 15.37
N LEU A 329 6.88 -38.18 14.57
CA LEU A 329 6.46 -37.79 13.22
C LEU A 329 5.33 -36.76 13.26
N VAL A 330 4.35 -36.96 14.15
CA VAL A 330 3.25 -36.00 14.35
C VAL A 330 3.78 -34.67 14.89
N ALA A 331 4.75 -34.71 15.82
CA ALA A 331 5.41 -33.51 16.34
C ALA A 331 6.16 -32.75 15.24
N PHE A 332 6.91 -33.47 14.39
CA PHE A 332 7.63 -32.85 13.27
C PHE A 332 6.66 -32.23 12.25
N ALA A 333 5.63 -32.97 11.84
CA ALA A 333 4.59 -32.49 10.94
C ALA A 333 3.89 -31.22 11.49
N SER A 334 3.55 -31.23 12.78
CA SER A 334 2.88 -30.11 13.43
C SER A 334 3.76 -28.87 13.55
N GLU A 335 5.04 -29.00 13.87
CA GLU A 335 5.93 -27.86 14.02
C GLU A 335 6.20 -27.18 12.68
N TYR A 336 6.42 -27.97 11.62
CA TYR A 336 6.64 -27.46 10.27
C TYR A 336 5.33 -27.15 9.52
N SER A 337 4.17 -27.36 10.16
CA SER A 337 2.84 -27.16 9.56
C SER A 337 2.63 -27.91 8.25
N LEU A 338 3.16 -29.14 8.18
CA LEU A 338 3.09 -30.00 7.00
C LEU A 338 1.92 -30.98 7.13
N PRO A 339 1.05 -31.08 6.11
CA PRO A 339 0.06 -32.16 6.05
C PRO A 339 0.73 -33.52 6.11
N LEU A 340 0.14 -34.46 6.86
CA LEU A 340 0.57 -35.84 6.92
C LEU A 340 -0.47 -36.72 6.23
N GLU A 341 -0.09 -37.30 5.10
CA GLU A 341 -0.91 -38.24 4.35
C GLU A 341 -0.56 -39.68 4.75
N LEU A 342 -1.60 -40.49 4.92
CA LEU A 342 -1.50 -41.86 5.44
C LEU A 342 -2.07 -42.82 4.41
N PHE A 343 -1.30 -43.88 4.14
CA PHE A 343 -1.70 -44.92 3.20
C PHE A 343 -1.77 -46.28 3.87
N SER A 344 -2.69 -47.12 3.40
CA SER A 344 -2.77 -48.51 3.84
C SER A 344 -1.65 -49.36 3.20
N PRO A 345 -1.31 -50.51 3.79
CA PRO A 345 -0.39 -51.45 3.16
C PRO A 345 -0.78 -51.83 1.72
N GLU A 346 -2.08 -52.00 1.45
CA GLU A 346 -2.61 -52.35 0.12
C GLU A 346 -2.36 -51.24 -0.90
N GLU A 347 -2.58 -49.97 -0.51
CA GLU A 347 -2.31 -48.81 -1.37
C GLU A 347 -0.82 -48.70 -1.69
N LEU A 348 0.06 -48.89 -0.70
CA LEU A 348 1.51 -48.87 -0.90
C LEU A 348 1.99 -50.02 -1.79
N ASN A 349 1.36 -51.20 -1.68
CA ASN A 349 1.69 -52.37 -2.50
C ASN A 349 1.22 -52.24 -3.95
N ALA A 350 0.26 -51.36 -4.23
CA ALA A 350 -0.26 -51.12 -5.57
C ALA A 350 0.67 -50.22 -6.41
N VAL A 351 1.65 -49.56 -5.77
CA VAL A 351 2.64 -48.71 -6.47
C VAL A 351 3.58 -49.62 -7.28
N PRO A 352 3.64 -49.46 -8.62
CA PRO A 352 4.54 -50.25 -9.46
C PRO A 352 6.00 -49.82 -9.26
N ASP A 353 6.92 -50.75 -9.54
CA ASP A 353 8.35 -50.47 -9.73
C ASP A 353 9.06 -49.73 -8.56
N VAL A 354 8.64 -50.01 -7.32
CA VAL A 354 9.31 -49.47 -6.12
C VAL A 354 10.80 -49.83 -6.12
N PRO A 355 11.74 -48.86 -6.08
CA PRO A 355 13.16 -49.12 -6.27
C PRO A 355 13.80 -50.02 -5.20
N ASN A 356 13.45 -49.86 -3.93
CA ASN A 356 14.07 -50.57 -2.80
C ASN A 356 13.03 -51.30 -1.94
N PRO A 357 12.42 -52.39 -2.45
CA PRO A 357 11.47 -53.19 -1.69
C PRO A 357 12.15 -53.85 -0.48
N SER A 358 11.38 -54.06 0.60
CA SER A 358 11.88 -54.54 1.88
C SER A 358 11.07 -55.73 2.37
N GLU A 359 11.62 -56.94 2.23
CA GLU A 359 10.99 -58.16 2.75
C GLU A 359 10.70 -58.08 4.26
N ILE A 360 11.59 -57.42 5.01
CA ILE A 360 11.44 -57.24 6.47
C ILE A 360 10.21 -56.39 6.76
N THR A 361 10.00 -55.32 5.98
CA THR A 361 8.83 -54.44 6.12
C THR A 361 7.56 -55.18 5.72
N TYR A 362 7.60 -55.98 4.64
CA TYR A 362 6.46 -56.76 4.20
C TYR A 362 6.01 -57.78 5.25
N ARG A 363 6.96 -58.50 5.87
CA ARG A 363 6.64 -59.45 6.95
C ARG A 363 6.13 -58.77 8.23
N ALA A 364 6.60 -57.54 8.53
CA ALA A 364 6.27 -56.85 9.76
C ALA A 364 4.91 -56.13 9.71
N ILE A 365 4.60 -55.47 8.59
CA ILE A 365 3.44 -54.57 8.47
C ILE A 365 2.67 -54.73 7.16
N GLY A 366 3.00 -55.75 6.35
CA GLY A 366 2.25 -56.08 5.12
C GLY A 366 2.56 -55.18 3.90
N ALA A 367 3.51 -54.24 4.01
CA ALA A 367 3.84 -53.30 2.93
C ALA A 367 5.22 -53.59 2.29
N ILE A 368 5.32 -53.52 0.97
CA ILE A 368 6.56 -53.73 0.19
C ILE A 368 7.65 -52.71 0.54
N GLY A 369 7.25 -51.54 1.02
CA GLY A 369 8.08 -50.44 1.47
C GLY A 369 7.20 -49.38 2.11
N VAL A 370 7.79 -48.37 2.76
CA VAL A 370 7.02 -47.25 3.33
C VAL A 370 7.40 -45.95 2.63
N CYS A 371 8.62 -45.44 2.84
CA CYS A 371 9.02 -44.11 2.35
C CYS A 371 8.85 -43.94 0.83
N GLU A 372 9.44 -44.78 0.00
CA GLU A 372 9.36 -44.67 -1.47
C GLU A 372 7.93 -44.77 -2.01
N PRO A 373 7.15 -45.85 -1.77
CA PRO A 373 5.80 -45.95 -2.31
C PRO A 373 4.87 -44.86 -1.77
N ALA A 374 5.05 -44.43 -0.52
CA ALA A 374 4.25 -43.34 0.05
C ALA A 374 4.56 -42.00 -0.64
N ALA A 375 5.84 -41.70 -0.92
CA ALA A 375 6.22 -40.50 -1.65
C ALA A 375 5.64 -40.48 -3.07
N MET A 376 5.82 -41.60 -3.80
CA MET A 376 5.35 -41.77 -5.18
C MET A 376 3.82 -41.65 -5.28
N LEU A 377 3.09 -42.34 -4.40
CA LEU A 377 1.64 -42.35 -4.40
C LEU A 377 1.05 -40.97 -4.09
N SER A 378 1.60 -40.29 -3.08
CA SER A 378 1.16 -38.94 -2.69
C SER A 378 1.50 -37.89 -3.74
N ALA A 379 2.69 -37.98 -4.37
CA ALA A 379 3.06 -37.10 -5.48
C ALA A 379 2.38 -37.46 -6.82
N GLN A 380 1.74 -38.64 -6.90
CA GLN A 380 1.15 -39.20 -8.12
C GLN A 380 2.16 -39.31 -9.27
N THR A 381 3.38 -39.76 -8.95
CA THR A 381 4.47 -39.95 -9.90
C THR A 381 5.11 -41.31 -9.73
N ASN A 382 5.75 -41.80 -10.79
CA ASN A 382 6.56 -43.01 -10.76
C ASN A 382 8.06 -42.70 -10.52
N ASP A 383 8.44 -41.42 -10.53
CA ASP A 383 9.83 -40.99 -10.45
C ASP A 383 10.16 -40.41 -9.07
N LEU A 384 11.29 -40.85 -8.50
CA LEU A 384 11.84 -40.30 -7.26
C LEU A 384 13.00 -39.35 -7.58
N LEU A 385 12.99 -38.17 -6.97
CA LEU A 385 14.16 -37.29 -6.94
C LEU A 385 15.26 -37.88 -6.05
N VAL A 386 14.85 -38.47 -4.93
CA VAL A 386 15.73 -39.12 -3.97
C VAL A 386 15.13 -40.47 -3.59
N ALA A 387 15.82 -41.54 -3.98
CA ALA A 387 15.51 -42.89 -3.53
C ALA A 387 15.76 -43.04 -2.02
N LYS A 388 15.39 -44.18 -1.44
CA LYS A 388 15.47 -44.41 0.01
C LYS A 388 16.85 -44.10 0.62
N THR A 389 16.92 -43.04 1.40
CA THR A 389 18.05 -42.70 2.28
C THR A 389 17.75 -43.19 3.70
N LYS A 390 18.67 -43.96 4.30
CA LYS A 390 18.50 -44.52 5.65
C LYS A 390 19.44 -43.83 6.64
N MET A 391 18.87 -43.19 7.67
CA MET A 391 19.61 -42.55 8.75
C MET A 391 19.10 -43.06 10.09
N ALA A 392 19.90 -43.91 10.74
CA ALA A 392 19.58 -44.57 12.01
C ALA A 392 18.18 -45.23 12.01
N ASN A 393 17.22 -44.60 12.67
CA ASN A 393 15.85 -45.07 12.85
C ASN A 393 14.87 -44.56 11.79
N VAL A 394 15.33 -43.74 10.84
CA VAL A 394 14.49 -43.05 9.83
C VAL A 394 14.94 -43.42 8.43
N THR A 395 13.97 -43.52 7.53
CA THR A 395 14.14 -43.66 6.10
C THR A 395 13.34 -42.57 5.41
N VAL A 396 13.97 -41.87 4.46
CA VAL A 396 13.39 -40.74 3.73
C VAL A 396 13.49 -41.04 2.24
N ALA A 397 12.44 -40.72 1.49
CA ALA A 397 12.45 -40.66 0.02
C ALA A 397 11.76 -39.36 -0.40
N VAL A 398 12.15 -38.80 -1.56
CA VAL A 398 11.62 -37.53 -2.06
C VAL A 398 11.09 -37.72 -3.47
N ALA A 399 9.84 -37.34 -3.68
CA ALA A 399 9.18 -37.30 -4.99
C ALA A 399 8.82 -35.85 -5.36
N ARG A 400 8.82 -35.53 -6.66
CA ARG A 400 8.32 -34.26 -7.17
C ARG A 400 6.89 -34.42 -7.67
N VAL A 401 6.06 -33.43 -7.40
CA VAL A 401 4.71 -33.35 -7.98
C VAL A 401 4.81 -32.78 -9.39
N ASP A 402 4.67 -33.63 -10.41
CA ASP A 402 4.76 -33.21 -11.82
C ASP A 402 3.39 -32.86 -12.43
N ASN A 403 2.31 -33.42 -11.87
CA ASN A 403 0.94 -33.12 -12.27
C ASN A 403 0.28 -32.18 -11.25
N TYR A 404 0.13 -30.92 -11.65
CA TYR A 404 -0.65 -29.95 -10.91
C TYR A 404 -2.10 -29.99 -11.41
N PRO A 405 -3.05 -30.62 -10.70
CA PRO A 405 -4.43 -30.70 -11.16
C PRO A 405 -5.02 -29.29 -11.29
N LEU A 406 -5.58 -29.00 -12.47
CA LEU A 406 -6.35 -27.79 -12.72
C LEU A 406 -7.62 -27.82 -11.85
N SER A 407 -7.59 -26.98 -10.81
CA SER A 407 -8.71 -26.39 -10.06
C SER A 407 -9.46 -27.24 -9.02
N LEU A 408 -9.61 -26.64 -7.83
CA LEU A 408 -10.86 -26.66 -7.08
C LEU A 408 -11.88 -25.77 -7.81
N SER A 409 -12.39 -26.24 -8.96
CA SER A 409 -13.64 -25.73 -9.53
C SER A 409 -14.78 -26.62 -9.06
N GLN A 410 -15.81 -25.95 -8.54
CA GLN A 410 -17.13 -26.47 -8.20
C GLN A 410 -17.59 -27.61 -9.14
N LYS A 411 -17.93 -28.76 -8.56
CA LYS A 411 -18.69 -29.82 -9.24
C LYS A 411 -20.18 -29.50 -9.17
N GLY A 412 -20.82 -29.45 -10.35
CA GLY A 412 -22.27 -29.56 -10.60
C GLY A 412 -23.07 -28.29 -10.32
N GLU A 413 -23.96 -27.79 -11.17
CA GLU A 413 -24.81 -28.46 -12.17
C GLU A 413 -25.22 -27.49 -13.29
N GLY A 414 -25.50 -28.03 -14.48
CA GLY A 414 -26.49 -27.47 -15.41
C GLY A 414 -25.96 -26.87 -16.70
N GLU A 415 -25.89 -27.70 -17.75
CA GLU A 415 -25.70 -27.31 -19.15
C GLU A 415 -26.80 -26.35 -19.64
N GLY A 416 -26.41 -25.40 -20.51
CA GLY A 416 -27.33 -24.56 -21.26
C GLY A 416 -26.62 -23.45 -22.05
N SER A 417 -26.06 -23.78 -23.22
CA SER A 417 -25.89 -22.80 -24.31
C SER A 417 -27.29 -22.36 -24.82
N PRO A 418 -27.51 -21.16 -25.42
CA PRO A 418 -26.65 -20.56 -26.45
C PRO A 418 -26.60 -19.01 -26.59
N SER A 419 -25.72 -18.57 -27.51
CA SER A 419 -25.85 -17.43 -28.45
C SER A 419 -25.88 -15.97 -27.97
N ALA A 420 -24.96 -15.19 -28.55
CA ALA A 420 -24.91 -13.73 -28.61
C ALA A 420 -26.16 -13.12 -29.32
N PRO A 421 -26.46 -11.80 -29.21
CA PRO A 421 -25.69 -10.77 -29.91
C PRO A 421 -25.55 -9.42 -29.17
N GLY A 422 -24.52 -8.65 -29.51
CA GLY A 422 -24.42 -7.24 -29.14
C GLY A 422 -25.39 -6.35 -29.95
N PRO A 423 -25.60 -5.10 -29.52
CA PRO A 423 -25.78 -4.04 -30.50
C PRO A 423 -25.03 -2.76 -30.15
N SER A 424 -24.41 -2.20 -31.18
CA SER A 424 -23.97 -0.82 -31.33
C SER A 424 -25.00 -0.07 -32.18
N ILE A 425 -25.57 1.07 -31.75
CA ILE A 425 -26.03 2.17 -32.64
C ILE A 425 -25.95 3.54 -31.91
N HIS A 426 -25.55 4.53 -32.72
CA HIS A 426 -25.21 5.96 -32.55
C HIS A 426 -26.40 6.93 -32.25
N PRO A 427 -26.17 8.28 -32.16
CA PRO A 427 -26.96 9.24 -31.39
C PRO A 427 -28.04 9.99 -32.20
N SER A 428 -29.02 10.60 -31.53
CA SER A 428 -29.90 11.62 -32.12
C SER A 428 -30.41 12.65 -31.10
N CYS A 429 -30.34 13.92 -31.50
CA CYS A 429 -30.70 15.13 -30.78
C CYS A 429 -32.21 15.40 -30.62
N SER A 430 -32.48 16.39 -29.76
CA SER A 430 -33.54 17.42 -29.82
C SER A 430 -34.84 17.22 -29.03
N GLY A 431 -35.03 18.11 -28.05
CA GLY A 431 -36.27 18.34 -27.31
C GLY A 431 -36.10 19.57 -26.41
N THR A 432 -36.64 20.71 -26.85
CA THR A 432 -36.67 22.00 -26.14
C THR A 432 -37.52 21.96 -24.85
N PRO A 433 -37.24 22.79 -23.84
CA PRO A 433 -37.95 22.78 -22.55
C PRO A 433 -39.24 23.62 -22.59
N SER A 434 -40.22 23.25 -21.76
CA SER A 434 -41.42 24.06 -21.49
C SER A 434 -41.84 23.92 -20.02
N PRO A 435 -42.58 24.89 -19.46
CA PRO A 435 -42.19 25.61 -18.26
C PRO A 435 -42.74 25.04 -16.93
N SER A 436 -42.14 25.54 -15.86
CA SER A 436 -42.37 25.24 -14.44
C SER A 436 -43.81 25.50 -13.94
N PRO A 437 -44.13 24.89 -12.78
CA PRO A 437 -44.84 25.60 -11.71
C PRO A 437 -43.90 25.81 -10.51
N SER A 438 -43.78 27.05 -10.05
CA SER A 438 -43.16 27.43 -8.77
C SER A 438 -44.24 27.59 -7.68
N PRO A 439 -43.89 27.90 -6.42
CA PRO A 439 -43.09 27.08 -5.51
C PRO A 439 -43.86 26.85 -4.18
N ARG A 440 -43.53 25.78 -3.43
CA ARG A 440 -43.84 25.73 -1.99
C ARG A 440 -42.54 25.58 -1.21
N GLY A 441 -42.26 26.60 -0.41
CA GLY A 441 -40.98 26.85 0.22
C GLY A 441 -40.49 25.75 1.17
N ARG A 442 -39.25 25.33 0.94
CA ARG A 442 -38.26 24.97 1.97
C ARG A 442 -37.00 25.73 1.58
N GLY A 443 -36.40 26.45 2.53
CA GLY A 443 -35.37 27.45 2.27
C GLY A 443 -34.21 26.95 1.42
N ASP A 444 -33.94 27.66 0.32
CA ASP A 444 -32.79 27.45 -0.55
C ASP A 444 -31.49 27.63 0.24
N LYS A 445 -30.74 26.53 0.43
CA LYS A 445 -29.29 26.64 0.64
C LYS A 445 -28.69 27.06 -0.71
N LYS A 446 -28.26 28.32 -0.84
CA LYS A 446 -27.49 28.77 -2.01
C LYS A 446 -26.25 27.88 -2.14
N ALA A 447 -26.12 27.16 -3.25
CA ALA A 447 -24.91 26.40 -3.56
C ALA A 447 -23.76 27.38 -3.82
N HIS A 448 -22.66 27.25 -3.05
CA HIS A 448 -21.45 28.05 -3.25
C HIS A 448 -20.56 27.42 -4.35
N GLY A 449 -19.80 28.25 -5.05
CA GLY A 449 -18.72 27.80 -5.93
C GLY A 449 -17.50 27.35 -5.12
N ASN A 450 -16.56 26.64 -5.75
CA ASN A 450 -15.38 26.13 -5.05
C ASN A 450 -14.29 27.20 -4.93
N ILE A 451 -13.57 27.23 -3.81
CA ILE A 451 -12.35 28.02 -3.64
C ILE A 451 -11.16 27.06 -3.65
N PHE A 452 -10.30 27.16 -4.66
CA PHE A 452 -9.01 26.49 -4.69
C PHE A 452 -7.96 27.44 -4.11
N VAL A 453 -7.36 27.12 -2.97
CA VAL A 453 -6.22 27.86 -2.43
C VAL A 453 -4.95 27.18 -2.92
N ILE A 454 -4.28 27.78 -3.91
CA ILE A 454 -3.28 27.11 -4.73
C ILE A 454 -1.87 27.56 -4.35
N GLY A 455 -1.02 26.60 -3.98
CA GLY A 455 0.43 26.77 -3.97
C GLY A 455 1.01 26.60 -5.37
N ILE A 456 1.59 27.66 -5.94
CA ILE A 456 2.16 27.63 -7.31
C ILE A 456 3.62 27.18 -7.34
N GLY A 457 4.18 26.77 -6.21
CA GLY A 457 5.59 26.40 -6.11
C GLY A 457 6.52 27.62 -6.06
N PRO A 458 7.85 27.43 -6.23
CA PRO A 458 8.84 28.46 -6.06
C PRO A 458 8.75 29.56 -7.11
N GLY A 459 8.21 29.32 -8.31
CA GLY A 459 7.91 30.36 -9.29
C GLY A 459 8.09 29.94 -10.76
N ALA A 460 9.02 29.03 -11.04
CA ALA A 460 9.13 28.41 -12.36
C ALA A 460 7.95 27.46 -12.61
N LYS A 461 7.51 27.37 -13.87
CA LYS A 461 6.34 26.55 -14.26
C LYS A 461 6.62 25.06 -14.08
N GLU A 462 7.86 24.64 -14.24
CA GLU A 462 8.35 23.26 -14.12
C GLU A 462 8.23 22.73 -12.68
N HIS A 463 8.16 23.63 -11.70
CA HIS A 463 7.99 23.30 -10.28
C HIS A 463 6.54 23.48 -9.78
N MET A 464 5.60 23.78 -10.69
CA MET A 464 4.17 23.78 -10.39
C MET A 464 3.63 22.34 -10.42
N THR A 465 2.80 21.98 -9.44
CA THR A 465 2.15 20.66 -9.45
C THR A 465 1.08 20.59 -10.54
N PHE A 466 0.86 19.40 -11.10
CA PHE A 466 -0.21 19.19 -12.07
C PHE A 466 -1.59 19.58 -11.52
N ARG A 467 -1.86 19.24 -10.24
CA ARG A 467 -3.11 19.61 -9.56
C ARG A 467 -3.31 21.13 -9.48
N ALA A 468 -2.24 21.92 -9.27
CA ALA A 468 -2.31 23.39 -9.26
C ALA A 468 -2.69 23.94 -10.64
N ALA A 469 -2.12 23.39 -11.72
CA ALA A 469 -2.48 23.76 -13.08
C ALA A 469 -3.94 23.41 -13.41
N GLU A 470 -4.42 22.22 -13.01
CA GLU A 470 -5.83 21.83 -13.19
C GLU A 470 -6.80 22.72 -12.41
N ALA A 471 -6.45 23.09 -11.16
CA ALA A 471 -7.28 23.97 -10.34
C ALA A 471 -7.38 25.38 -10.94
N LEU A 472 -6.27 25.91 -11.47
CA LEU A 472 -6.27 27.16 -12.23
C LEU A 472 -7.15 27.03 -13.48
N ALA A 473 -7.01 25.94 -14.23
CA ALA A 473 -7.80 25.67 -15.43
C ALA A 473 -9.31 25.63 -15.15
N ALA A 474 -9.72 24.99 -14.04
CA ALA A 474 -11.11 24.87 -13.61
C ALA A 474 -11.70 26.15 -12.97
N SER A 475 -10.88 27.19 -12.76
CA SER A 475 -11.30 28.43 -12.12
C SER A 475 -11.79 29.47 -13.13
N HIS A 476 -12.88 30.14 -12.77
CA HIS A 476 -13.42 31.28 -13.51
C HIS A 476 -12.69 32.58 -13.12
N VAL A 477 -12.34 32.70 -11.84
CA VAL A 477 -11.66 33.87 -11.28
C VAL A 477 -10.38 33.46 -10.57
N VAL A 478 -9.30 34.21 -10.79
CA VAL A 478 -8.03 34.04 -10.08
C VAL A 478 -7.75 35.29 -9.25
N VAL A 479 -7.55 35.11 -7.95
CA VAL A 479 -7.28 36.17 -6.97
C VAL A 479 -5.88 35.97 -6.42
N GLY A 480 -5.05 37.00 -6.45
CA GLY A 480 -3.66 36.86 -5.99
C GLY A 480 -2.95 38.17 -5.70
N TYR A 481 -1.74 38.03 -5.17
CA TYR A 481 -0.79 39.13 -5.08
C TYR A 481 -0.12 39.33 -6.45
N LYS A 482 0.08 40.60 -6.87
CA LYS A 482 0.60 40.95 -8.19
C LYS A 482 1.80 40.09 -8.63
N THR A 483 2.83 40.00 -7.79
CA THR A 483 4.04 39.23 -8.11
C THR A 483 3.76 37.74 -8.37
N TYR A 484 2.74 37.16 -7.75
CA TYR A 484 2.41 35.74 -7.96
C TYR A 484 1.54 35.55 -9.21
N ILE A 485 0.66 36.52 -9.48
CA ILE A 485 -0.15 36.55 -10.70
C ILE A 485 0.76 36.70 -11.93
N ASP A 486 1.76 37.58 -11.87
CA ASP A 486 2.68 37.82 -12.97
C ASP A 486 3.46 36.54 -13.37
N LEU A 487 3.74 35.63 -12.42
CA LEU A 487 4.41 34.35 -12.68
C LEU A 487 3.56 33.34 -13.47
N LEU A 488 2.23 33.47 -13.43
CA LEU A 488 1.33 32.52 -14.08
C LEU A 488 1.25 32.74 -15.59
N GLY A 489 1.47 33.98 -16.06
CA GLY A 489 1.43 34.33 -17.48
C GLY A 489 0.19 33.78 -18.19
N ASN A 490 0.39 33.11 -19.33
CA ASN A 490 -0.68 32.57 -20.20
C ASN A 490 -1.61 31.54 -19.52
N LEU A 491 -1.28 31.03 -18.33
CA LEU A 491 -2.20 30.16 -17.58
C LEU A 491 -3.47 30.89 -17.13
N LEU A 492 -3.47 32.22 -17.22
CA LEU A 492 -4.59 33.09 -16.88
C LEU A 492 -5.47 33.46 -18.08
N ASP A 493 -5.14 32.99 -19.29
CA ASP A 493 -5.86 33.36 -20.50
C ASP A 493 -7.36 32.97 -20.41
N GLY A 494 -8.22 33.92 -20.75
CA GLY A 494 -9.68 33.74 -20.69
C GLY A 494 -10.29 33.76 -19.28
N LYS A 495 -9.51 34.06 -18.23
CA LYS A 495 -9.99 34.10 -16.83
C LYS A 495 -10.11 35.53 -16.31
N GLN A 496 -11.03 35.76 -15.39
CA GLN A 496 -11.08 37.02 -14.65
C GLN A 496 -9.95 37.04 -13.62
N VAL A 497 -9.09 38.06 -13.63
CA VAL A 497 -7.96 38.18 -12.68
C VAL A 497 -8.19 39.36 -11.74
N ILE A 498 -8.15 39.10 -10.43
CA ILE A 498 -8.23 40.12 -9.40
C ILE A 498 -6.89 40.21 -8.69
N VAL A 499 -6.21 41.33 -8.92
CA VAL A 499 -4.91 41.63 -8.34
C VAL A 499 -5.07 42.49 -7.11
N SER A 500 -4.33 42.15 -6.04
CA SER A 500 -4.25 42.95 -4.82
C SER A 500 -2.82 43.43 -4.56
N GLY A 501 -2.71 44.52 -3.80
CA GLY A 501 -1.43 45.03 -3.30
C GLY A 501 -0.90 44.25 -2.08
N MET A 502 0.30 44.63 -1.63
CA MET A 502 0.90 44.10 -0.39
C MET A 502 0.04 44.50 0.83
N ARG A 503 -0.04 43.65 1.86
CA ARG A 503 -0.82 43.84 3.11
C ARG A 503 -2.36 43.82 2.97
N GLN A 504 -2.88 43.36 1.84
CA GLN A 504 -4.33 43.24 1.60
C GLN A 504 -4.82 41.78 1.63
N GLU A 505 -4.17 40.94 2.43
CA GLU A 505 -4.44 39.49 2.47
C GLU A 505 -5.88 39.20 2.91
N VAL A 506 -6.38 39.93 3.92
CA VAL A 506 -7.76 39.82 4.38
C VAL A 506 -8.74 40.24 3.28
N ALA A 507 -8.43 41.28 2.52
CA ALA A 507 -9.27 41.73 1.41
C ALA A 507 -9.30 40.70 0.27
N ARG A 508 -8.16 40.05 -0.05
CA ARG A 508 -8.11 38.92 -1.00
C ARG A 508 -9.02 37.79 -0.59
N ALA A 509 -8.90 37.33 0.67
CA ALA A 509 -9.70 36.23 1.18
C ALA A 509 -11.20 36.58 1.19
N LYS A 510 -11.56 37.80 1.62
CA LYS A 510 -12.95 38.30 1.57
C LYS A 510 -13.49 38.31 0.14
N LYS A 511 -12.70 38.79 -0.82
CA LYS A 511 -13.13 38.82 -2.22
C LYS A 511 -13.32 37.42 -2.79
N ALA A 512 -12.44 36.48 -2.46
CA ALA A 512 -12.58 35.10 -2.91
C ALA A 512 -13.87 34.44 -2.39
N VAL A 513 -14.17 34.61 -1.10
CA VAL A 513 -15.41 34.11 -0.47
C VAL A 513 -16.65 34.78 -1.05
N GLU A 514 -16.61 36.10 -1.28
CA GLU A 514 -17.69 36.84 -1.94
C GLU A 514 -18.01 36.27 -3.33
N LEU A 515 -16.98 36.06 -4.16
CA LEU A 515 -17.14 35.52 -5.51
C LEU A 515 -17.64 34.06 -5.51
N ALA A 516 -17.18 33.25 -4.55
CA ALA A 516 -17.66 31.88 -4.38
C ALA A 516 -19.13 31.85 -3.91
N ASN A 517 -19.58 32.83 -3.13
CA ASN A 517 -21.00 32.98 -2.80
C ASN A 517 -21.88 33.24 -4.03
N ASP A 518 -21.30 33.75 -5.12
CA ASP A 518 -21.95 33.92 -6.43
C ASP A 518 -21.80 32.67 -7.33
N ALA A 519 -21.60 31.48 -6.75
CA ALA A 519 -21.44 30.21 -7.44
C ALA A 519 -20.25 30.13 -8.42
N ARG A 520 -19.22 30.97 -8.27
CA ARG A 520 -18.01 30.94 -9.10
C ARG A 520 -16.91 30.10 -8.48
N ASN A 521 -16.26 29.26 -9.28
CA ASN A 521 -14.97 28.67 -8.92
C ASN A 521 -13.86 29.73 -8.90
N VAL A 522 -13.17 29.86 -7.77
CA VAL A 522 -12.14 30.88 -7.51
C VAL A 522 -10.82 30.22 -7.13
N SER A 523 -9.73 30.60 -7.80
CA SER A 523 -8.36 30.29 -7.36
C SER A 523 -7.79 31.43 -6.51
N VAL A 524 -7.31 31.13 -5.30
CA VAL A 524 -6.56 32.04 -4.45
C VAL A 524 -5.09 31.62 -4.46
N VAL A 525 -4.24 32.44 -5.07
CA VAL A 525 -2.85 32.07 -5.37
C VAL A 525 -1.91 32.43 -4.22
N SER A 526 -1.06 31.47 -3.83
CA SER A 526 0.08 31.62 -2.92
C SER A 526 1.36 31.10 -3.57
N SER A 527 2.48 31.79 -3.38
CA SER A 527 3.79 31.26 -3.74
C SER A 527 4.18 30.11 -2.81
N GLY A 528 4.95 29.15 -3.32
CA GLY A 528 5.34 27.98 -2.56
C GLY A 528 4.13 27.08 -2.30
N ASP A 529 3.90 26.76 -1.03
CA ASP A 529 2.73 26.03 -0.55
C ASP A 529 1.69 26.97 0.07
N ALA A 530 0.40 26.73 -0.17
CA ALA A 530 -0.68 27.58 0.35
C ALA A 530 -0.87 27.48 1.88
N GLY A 531 -0.43 26.38 2.49
CA GLY A 531 -0.46 26.13 3.93
C GLY A 531 0.76 26.65 4.69
N VAL A 532 1.89 26.88 4.02
CA VAL A 532 3.12 27.38 4.66
C VAL A 532 3.20 28.90 4.54
N TYR A 533 2.76 29.60 5.60
CA TYR A 533 2.68 31.08 5.64
C TYR A 533 1.92 31.69 4.44
N GLY A 534 1.01 30.93 3.84
CA GLY A 534 0.19 31.30 2.69
C GLY A 534 -1.24 31.67 3.06
N MET A 535 -2.14 31.59 2.06
CA MET A 535 -3.52 32.07 2.18
C MET A 535 -4.50 31.07 2.80
N ALA A 536 -4.15 29.79 2.97
CA ALA A 536 -5.11 28.74 3.31
C ALA A 536 -5.85 29.00 4.64
N GLY A 537 -5.10 29.26 5.72
CA GLY A 537 -5.69 29.54 7.03
C GLY A 537 -6.62 30.76 7.01
N LEU A 538 -6.19 31.84 6.36
CA LEU A 538 -6.97 33.07 6.27
C LEU A 538 -8.26 32.90 5.45
N VAL A 539 -8.23 32.11 4.37
CA VAL A 539 -9.43 31.80 3.58
C VAL A 539 -10.44 31.02 4.43
N TYR A 540 -10.02 30.04 5.21
CA TYR A 540 -10.89 29.33 6.16
C TYR A 540 -11.49 30.27 7.21
N ASP A 541 -10.67 31.14 7.81
CA ASP A 541 -11.14 32.10 8.83
C ASP A 541 -12.18 33.06 8.27
N VAL A 542 -11.95 33.57 7.06
CA VAL A 542 -12.90 34.47 6.40
C VAL A 542 -14.18 33.74 5.98
N ALA A 543 -14.08 32.53 5.42
CA ALA A 543 -15.26 31.73 5.07
C ALA A 543 -16.12 31.46 6.31
N ARG A 544 -15.50 31.05 7.42
CA ARG A 544 -16.18 30.85 8.71
C ARG A 544 -16.85 32.13 9.21
N ALA A 545 -16.14 33.26 9.17
CA ALA A 545 -16.69 34.56 9.57
C ALA A 545 -17.85 35.03 8.68
N ASN A 546 -17.94 34.55 7.44
CA ASN A 546 -19.05 34.79 6.51
C ASN A 546 -20.15 33.71 6.56
N GLY A 547 -20.16 32.87 7.60
CA GLY A 547 -21.24 31.92 7.85
C GLY A 547 -21.17 30.60 7.09
N TRP A 548 -20.05 30.29 6.44
CA TRP A 548 -19.87 28.99 5.79
C TRP A 548 -19.85 27.88 6.84
N THR A 549 -20.73 26.88 6.66
CA THR A 549 -20.80 25.68 7.51
C THR A 549 -20.18 24.46 6.81
N GLU A 550 -20.04 24.53 5.48
CA GLU A 550 -19.59 23.44 4.61
C GLU A 550 -18.22 23.76 4.02
N MET A 551 -17.16 23.53 4.80
CA MET A 551 -15.77 23.90 4.44
C MET A 551 -15.17 23.06 3.31
N HIS A 552 -15.86 22.01 2.85
CA HIS A 552 -15.39 21.14 1.78
C HIS A 552 -15.40 21.82 0.39
N HIS A 553 -16.04 22.98 0.27
CA HIS A 553 -15.93 23.86 -0.90
C HIS A 553 -14.58 24.58 -0.99
N ILE A 554 -13.76 24.54 0.06
CA ILE A 554 -12.39 25.08 0.04
C ILE A 554 -11.42 23.90 -0.08
N GLU A 555 -10.69 23.87 -1.18
CA GLU A 555 -9.62 22.91 -1.43
C GLU A 555 -8.26 23.61 -1.34
N VAL A 556 -7.38 23.12 -0.48
CA VAL A 556 -5.99 23.56 -0.44
C VAL A 556 -5.19 22.68 -1.39
N VAL A 557 -4.65 23.29 -2.45
CA VAL A 557 -3.84 22.59 -3.46
C VAL A 557 -2.36 22.79 -3.12
N PRO A 558 -1.61 21.71 -2.85
CA PRO A 558 -0.24 21.82 -2.38
C PRO A 558 0.72 22.27 -3.49
N GLY A 559 1.76 22.98 -3.08
CA GLY A 559 2.85 23.42 -3.95
C GLY A 559 4.23 23.17 -3.32
N VAL A 560 5.28 23.16 -4.15
CA VAL A 560 6.66 23.01 -3.66
C VAL A 560 7.03 24.25 -2.85
N SER A 561 7.14 24.12 -1.53
CA SER A 561 7.43 25.25 -0.65
C SER A 561 8.87 25.75 -0.80
N SER A 562 9.14 27.00 -0.39
CA SER A 562 10.46 27.63 -0.50
C SER A 562 11.55 26.81 0.19
N LEU A 563 11.20 26.10 1.28
CA LEU A 563 12.14 25.26 2.03
C LEU A 563 12.70 24.12 1.19
N ASN A 564 11.86 23.45 0.40
CA ASN A 564 12.27 22.34 -0.45
C ASN A 564 13.01 22.86 -1.69
N ALA A 565 12.51 23.95 -2.27
CA ALA A 565 13.13 24.58 -3.43
C ALA A 565 14.55 25.08 -3.10
N VAL A 566 14.73 25.76 -1.97
CA VAL A 566 16.03 26.25 -1.53
C VAL A 566 16.95 25.11 -1.12
N ALA A 567 16.44 24.09 -0.43
CA ALA A 567 17.26 22.92 -0.10
C ALA A 567 17.80 22.22 -1.37
N ALA A 568 16.99 22.07 -2.42
CA ALA A 568 17.41 21.45 -3.68
C ALA A 568 18.53 22.24 -4.38
N LEU A 569 18.58 23.56 -4.20
CA LEU A 569 19.65 24.41 -4.73
C LEU A 569 20.92 24.41 -3.86
N LEU A 570 20.81 23.95 -2.61
CA LEU A 570 21.91 23.89 -1.65
C LEU A 570 22.51 22.48 -1.53
N GLY A 571 21.82 21.43 -2.00
CA GLY A 571 22.23 20.04 -1.84
C GLY A 571 21.24 19.26 -0.98
N ALA A 572 21.65 18.88 0.22
CA ALA A 572 20.85 18.05 1.12
C ALA A 572 20.81 18.55 2.58
N PRO A 573 20.51 19.85 2.83
CA PRO A 573 20.57 20.40 4.19
C PRO A 573 19.41 19.95 5.09
N LEU A 574 18.30 19.43 4.52
CA LEU A 574 17.09 19.05 5.26
C LEU A 574 16.92 17.54 5.48
N MET A 575 18.00 16.75 5.40
CA MET A 575 17.94 15.30 5.60
C MET A 575 17.70 14.88 7.06
N HIS A 576 17.88 15.78 8.02
CA HIS A 576 17.60 15.55 9.44
C HIS A 576 16.44 16.43 9.91
N ASP A 577 16.00 16.24 11.15
CA ASP A 577 14.96 17.03 11.79
C ASP A 577 15.21 18.54 11.62
N PHE A 578 14.20 19.24 11.12
CA PHE A 578 14.28 20.68 10.86
C PHE A 578 13.04 21.41 11.38
N ALA A 579 13.21 22.70 11.67
CA ALA A 579 12.16 23.61 12.07
C ALA A 579 12.02 24.75 11.05
N VAL A 580 10.79 25.16 10.78
CA VAL A 580 10.49 26.27 9.85
C VAL A 580 9.92 27.43 10.66
N ILE A 581 10.59 28.58 10.60
CA ILE A 581 10.26 29.74 11.43
C ILE A 581 10.21 31.00 10.56
N SER A 582 9.07 31.70 10.60
CA SER A 582 8.94 33.03 10.02
C SER A 582 9.45 34.09 11.01
N LEU A 583 10.31 34.99 10.53
CA LEU A 583 10.79 36.16 11.29
C LEU A 583 9.85 37.37 11.19
N SER A 584 8.66 37.20 10.61
CA SER A 584 7.66 38.26 10.56
C SER A 584 6.90 38.38 11.87
N ASP A 585 7.14 39.47 12.60
CA ASP A 585 6.45 39.82 13.85
C ASP A 585 5.13 40.58 13.67
N LEU A 586 4.67 40.78 12.43
CA LEU A 586 3.46 41.56 12.12
C LEU A 586 2.20 41.06 12.85
N LEU A 587 2.03 39.74 12.95
CA LEU A 587 0.89 39.08 13.61
C LEU A 587 1.32 38.17 14.76
N THR A 588 2.62 38.05 15.01
CA THR A 588 3.18 37.17 16.04
C THR A 588 4.19 37.97 16.86
N PRO A 589 3.98 38.16 18.17
CA PRO A 589 4.92 38.90 19.00
C PRO A 589 6.33 38.31 18.92
N TRP A 590 7.35 39.17 18.83
CA TRP A 590 8.76 38.75 18.72
C TRP A 590 9.17 37.76 19.81
N ALA A 591 8.75 37.97 21.06
CA ALA A 591 9.04 37.05 22.18
C ALA A 591 8.54 35.61 21.93
N ALA A 592 7.49 35.41 21.13
CA ALA A 592 7.06 34.07 20.74
C ALA A 592 7.95 33.46 19.63
N ILE A 593 8.46 34.29 18.71
CA ILE A 593 9.39 33.88 17.66
C ILE A 593 10.75 33.53 18.26
N ALA A 594 11.29 34.38 19.14
CA ALA A 594 12.55 34.15 19.86
C ALA A 594 12.52 32.82 20.64
N ARG A 595 11.46 32.55 21.40
CA ARG A 595 11.29 31.26 22.10
C ARG A 595 11.29 30.05 21.16
N ARG A 596 10.76 30.18 19.93
CA ARG A 596 10.80 29.09 18.93
C ARG A 596 12.20 28.89 18.38
N LEU A 597 12.93 29.97 18.11
CA LEU A 597 14.33 29.92 17.69
C LEU A 597 15.20 29.28 18.77
N GLU A 598 15.06 29.70 20.03
CA GLU A 598 15.76 29.09 21.17
C GLU A 598 15.44 27.60 21.30
N ALA A 599 14.17 27.20 21.16
CA ALA A 599 13.80 25.79 21.23
C ALA A 599 14.40 24.97 20.08
N ALA A 600 14.37 25.49 18.85
CA ALA A 600 14.98 24.83 17.69
C ALA A 600 16.50 24.75 17.83
N ALA A 601 17.13 25.81 18.37
CA ALA A 601 18.55 25.85 18.68
C ALA A 601 18.91 24.75 19.70
N ARG A 602 18.25 24.74 20.88
CA ARG A 602 18.51 23.72 21.92
C ARG A 602 18.24 22.29 21.46
N GLY A 603 17.26 22.09 20.57
CA GLY A 603 16.92 20.78 20.03
C GLY A 603 17.82 20.29 18.89
N ASP A 604 18.87 21.05 18.54
CA ASP A 604 19.76 20.76 17.42
C ASP A 604 19.05 20.58 16.05
N PHE A 605 17.93 21.27 15.85
CA PHE A 605 17.23 21.27 14.57
C PHE A 605 18.02 22.09 13.53
N VAL A 606 17.95 21.67 12.27
CA VAL A 606 18.22 22.55 11.13
C VAL A 606 17.11 23.60 11.09
N VAL A 607 17.44 24.88 10.87
CA VAL A 607 16.47 25.98 10.96
C VAL A 607 16.28 26.66 9.62
N VAL A 608 15.04 26.63 9.11
CA VAL A 608 14.64 27.33 7.89
C VAL A 608 13.95 28.64 8.25
N LEU A 609 14.55 29.77 7.88
CA LEU A 609 14.05 31.11 8.17
C LEU A 609 13.27 31.67 6.98
N TYR A 610 11.98 31.90 7.20
CA TYR A 610 11.09 32.59 6.26
C TYR A 610 10.97 34.07 6.63
N ASN A 611 10.67 34.88 5.61
CA ASN A 611 10.47 36.32 5.77
C ASN A 611 11.63 37.02 6.53
N PRO A 612 12.90 36.69 6.22
CA PRO A 612 14.03 37.00 7.10
C PRO A 612 14.26 38.49 7.26
N ARG A 613 14.03 39.27 6.19
CA ARG A 613 14.21 40.73 6.21
C ARG A 613 13.13 41.43 5.38
N SER A 614 12.86 42.69 5.69
CA SER A 614 12.10 43.61 4.83
C SER A 614 12.59 45.03 5.07
N GLY A 615 12.13 46.01 4.28
CA GLY A 615 12.51 47.41 4.48
C GLY A 615 12.20 47.99 5.87
N ARG A 616 11.32 47.36 6.67
CA ARG A 616 11.04 47.73 8.06
C ARG A 616 11.53 46.72 9.10
N ARG A 617 11.84 45.49 8.68
CA ARG A 617 12.27 44.38 9.56
C ARG A 617 13.75 44.13 9.30
N THR A 618 14.60 44.76 10.09
CA THR A 618 16.07 44.66 9.96
C THR A 618 16.70 43.98 11.17
N ARG A 619 16.17 44.19 12.37
CA ARG A 619 16.72 43.68 13.64
C ARG A 619 16.48 42.18 13.87
N GLN A 620 15.38 41.63 13.37
CA GLN A 620 14.95 40.26 13.67
C GLN A 620 15.94 39.20 13.17
N ILE A 621 16.59 39.43 12.03
CA ILE A 621 17.59 38.49 11.51
C ILE A 621 18.89 38.52 12.31
N GLU A 622 19.27 39.70 12.82
CA GLU A 622 20.43 39.87 13.70
C GLU A 622 20.20 39.11 15.01
N GLU A 623 19.06 39.34 15.67
CA GLU A 623 18.72 38.63 16.90
C GLU A 623 18.52 37.12 16.68
N ALA A 624 17.98 36.71 15.54
CA ALA A 624 17.85 35.28 15.22
C ALA A 624 19.21 34.59 15.09
N ARG A 625 20.19 35.24 14.46
CA ARG A 625 21.57 34.76 14.41
C ARG A 625 22.15 34.65 15.81
N ASP A 626 22.02 35.69 16.64
CA ASP A 626 22.58 35.72 17.99
C ASP A 626 21.97 34.62 18.88
N ILE A 627 20.66 34.37 18.76
CA ILE A 627 19.99 33.25 19.44
C ILE A 627 20.57 31.91 18.98
N LEU A 628 20.77 31.71 17.68
CA LEU A 628 21.31 30.45 17.15
C LEU A 628 22.76 30.25 17.59
N LEU A 629 23.59 31.31 17.58
CA LEU A 629 24.97 31.28 18.07
C LEU A 629 25.08 30.84 19.54
N SER A 630 24.05 31.08 20.37
CA SER A 630 24.05 30.60 21.77
C SER A 630 24.08 29.07 21.92
N CYS A 631 23.76 28.32 20.85
CA CYS A 631 23.76 26.85 20.85
C CYS A 631 24.45 26.24 19.61
N ARG A 632 25.12 27.06 18.78
CA ARG A 632 25.74 26.64 17.51
C ARG A 632 27.16 27.21 17.42
N ARG A 633 28.01 26.56 16.63
CA ARG A 633 29.35 27.07 16.31
C ARG A 633 29.23 28.24 15.33
N GLU A 634 30.14 29.20 15.39
CA GLU A 634 30.27 30.29 14.40
C GLU A 634 30.38 29.74 12.97
N ALA A 635 31.22 28.72 12.78
CA ALA A 635 31.40 27.99 11.52
C ALA A 635 30.24 27.05 11.12
N THR A 636 29.04 27.18 11.71
CA THR A 636 27.89 26.35 11.31
C THR A 636 27.43 26.77 9.91
N PRO A 637 27.32 25.85 8.92
CA PRO A 637 26.96 26.23 7.57
C PRO A 637 25.58 26.89 7.45
N VAL A 638 25.49 27.92 6.62
CA VAL A 638 24.27 28.68 6.33
C VAL A 638 24.11 28.80 4.82
N GLY A 639 23.00 28.31 4.29
CA GLY A 639 22.57 28.54 2.91
C GLY A 639 21.60 29.72 2.81
N ILE A 640 21.91 30.69 1.96
CA ILE A 640 21.09 31.88 1.69
C ILE A 640 20.71 31.85 0.21
N VAL A 641 19.42 31.66 -0.07
CA VAL A 641 18.92 31.61 -1.45
C VAL A 641 17.86 32.66 -1.67
N THR A 642 18.07 33.47 -2.71
CA THR A 642 17.16 34.53 -3.13
C THR A 642 16.55 34.16 -4.47
N SER A 643 15.24 34.37 -4.63
CA SER A 643 14.51 34.15 -5.88
C SER A 643 14.70 32.74 -6.47
N ALA A 644 14.64 31.70 -5.63
CA ALA A 644 14.78 30.30 -6.06
C ALA A 644 13.87 29.97 -7.25
N PHE A 645 14.47 29.40 -8.31
CA PHE A 645 13.86 29.06 -9.58
C PHE A 645 13.09 30.22 -10.23
N ARG A 646 13.60 31.44 -10.11
CA ARG A 646 13.10 32.63 -10.80
C ARG A 646 14.26 33.43 -11.38
N ASP A 647 13.93 34.40 -12.22
CA ASP A 647 14.89 35.41 -12.65
C ASP A 647 15.51 36.13 -11.43
N GLY A 648 16.83 36.28 -11.47
CA GLY A 648 17.60 36.83 -10.35
C GLY A 648 17.89 35.84 -9.22
N GLN A 649 17.79 34.52 -9.47
CA GLN A 649 18.22 33.49 -8.52
C GLN A 649 19.67 33.73 -8.08
N ARG A 650 19.90 33.72 -6.77
CA ARG A 650 21.25 33.74 -6.17
C ARG A 650 21.34 32.73 -5.05
N VAL A 651 22.39 31.93 -5.06
CA VAL A 651 22.68 30.90 -4.05
C VAL A 651 24.01 31.26 -3.40
N VAL A 652 24.02 31.37 -2.07
CA VAL A 652 25.22 31.63 -1.27
C VAL A 652 25.28 30.60 -0.16
N VAL A 653 26.42 29.94 -0.01
CA VAL A 653 26.74 29.14 1.18
C VAL A 653 27.83 29.89 1.95
N THR A 654 27.55 30.14 3.21
CA THR A 654 28.41 30.85 4.16
C THR A 654 28.30 30.15 5.53
N ASP A 655 28.68 30.82 6.61
CA ASP A 655 28.53 30.34 7.97
C ASP A 655 27.69 31.29 8.84
N LEU A 656 27.42 30.87 10.07
CA LEU A 656 26.53 31.56 10.98
C LEU A 656 27.11 32.90 11.46
N GLU A 657 28.44 33.04 11.50
CA GLU A 657 29.11 34.30 11.82
C GLU A 657 28.92 35.33 10.70
N HIS A 658 29.22 34.94 9.46
CA HIS A 658 29.27 35.82 8.28
C HIS A 658 27.94 35.95 7.54
N MET A 659 26.87 35.28 7.98
CA MET A 659 25.59 35.30 7.26
C MET A 659 24.98 36.71 7.06
N LEU A 660 25.30 37.67 7.93
CA LEU A 660 24.79 39.04 7.84
C LEU A 660 25.57 39.93 6.86
N ASP A 661 26.75 39.49 6.42
CA ASP A 661 27.52 40.18 5.37
C ASP A 661 26.91 39.94 3.98
N CYS A 662 26.03 38.95 3.87
CA CYS A 662 25.32 38.58 2.66
C CYS A 662 24.06 39.44 2.44
N GLU A 663 23.69 39.63 1.17
CA GLU A 663 22.46 40.32 0.81
C GLU A 663 21.23 39.46 1.18
N ILE A 664 20.48 39.90 2.20
CA ILE A 664 19.24 39.26 2.65
C ILE A 664 18.06 40.20 2.41
N GLY A 665 17.11 39.76 1.59
CA GLY A 665 15.93 40.53 1.22
C GLY A 665 14.60 39.83 1.52
N MET A 666 13.52 40.35 0.92
CA MET A 666 12.17 39.82 1.07
C MET A 666 11.96 38.49 0.32
N LEU A 667 12.69 38.26 -0.77
CA LEU A 667 12.62 37.05 -1.60
C LEU A 667 13.65 35.99 -1.20
N THR A 668 14.25 36.16 -0.02
CA THR A 668 15.31 35.29 0.50
C THR A 668 14.72 34.28 1.48
N THR A 669 15.15 33.02 1.38
CA THR A 669 14.98 31.99 2.41
C THR A 669 16.35 31.52 2.86
N ILE A 670 16.51 31.33 4.16
CA ILE A 670 17.80 30.96 4.77
C ILE A 670 17.66 29.60 5.43
N ILE A 671 18.63 28.71 5.24
CA ILE A 671 18.75 27.44 5.95
C ILE A 671 20.01 27.48 6.78
N VAL A 672 19.85 27.43 8.10
CA VAL A 672 20.95 27.32 9.07
C VAL A 672 21.09 25.86 9.47
N GLY A 673 22.28 25.30 9.27
CA GLY A 673 22.60 23.93 9.63
C GLY A 673 22.47 23.65 11.13
N ASN A 674 22.47 22.38 11.47
CA ASN A 674 22.65 21.91 12.84
C ASN A 674 24.12 21.57 13.14
N SER A 675 24.40 20.99 14.31
CA SER A 675 25.76 20.68 14.75
C SER A 675 26.55 19.75 13.82
N THR A 676 25.85 18.89 13.06
CA THR A 676 26.44 17.89 12.14
C THR A 676 26.48 18.33 10.69
N THR A 677 25.86 19.47 10.37
CA THR A 677 25.82 19.96 9.00
C THR A 677 27.22 20.39 8.54
N THR A 678 27.61 19.94 7.36
CA THR A 678 28.87 20.33 6.71
C THR A 678 28.59 20.98 5.36
N SER A 679 29.58 21.71 4.86
CA SER A 679 29.57 22.26 3.51
C SER A 679 30.88 21.99 2.82
N PHE A 680 30.83 21.62 1.55
CA PHE A 680 31.98 21.40 0.69
C PHE A 680 31.59 21.75 -0.73
N ASP A 681 32.49 22.41 -1.46
CA ASP A 681 32.28 22.82 -2.86
C ASP A 681 30.94 23.58 -3.09
N GLY A 682 30.57 24.47 -2.16
CA GLY A 682 29.32 25.22 -2.25
C GLY A 682 28.04 24.39 -2.04
N VAL A 683 28.16 23.11 -1.69
CA VAL A 683 27.07 22.20 -1.34
C VAL A 683 26.98 22.09 0.18
N MET A 684 25.76 22.07 0.71
CA MET A 684 25.43 21.92 2.11
C MET A 684 24.74 20.57 2.35
N VAL A 685 25.28 19.77 3.27
CA VAL A 685 24.78 18.42 3.58
C VAL A 685 24.63 18.26 5.08
N THR A 686 23.46 17.79 5.50
CA THR A 686 23.23 17.35 6.88
C THR A 686 23.25 15.83 6.91
N PRO A 687 24.31 15.17 7.39
CA PRO A 687 24.43 13.73 7.30
C PRO A 687 23.29 13.01 8.02
N ARG A 688 22.74 11.97 7.39
CA ARG A 688 21.72 11.09 8.00
C ARG A 688 22.33 10.06 8.96
N GLY A 689 23.67 10.00 9.05
CA GLY A 689 24.41 9.08 9.91
C GLY A 689 24.83 7.77 9.26
N TYR A 690 24.79 7.67 7.92
CA TYR A 690 25.25 6.49 7.19
C TYR A 690 26.72 6.18 7.43
N ASP A 691 27.59 7.20 7.54
CA ASP A 691 29.03 7.03 7.79
C ASP A 691 29.35 6.30 9.11
N LYS A 692 28.43 6.32 10.08
CA LYS A 692 28.59 5.59 11.35
C LYS A 692 28.23 4.11 11.23
N LYS A 693 27.54 3.71 10.15
CA LYS A 693 26.99 2.36 9.95
C LYS A 693 27.61 1.66 8.73
N TYR A 694 28.13 2.41 7.77
CA TYR A 694 28.71 1.92 6.53
C TYR A 694 30.02 2.66 6.25
N GLU A 695 31.08 1.94 5.88
CA GLU A 695 32.30 2.56 5.36
C GLU A 695 31.99 3.13 3.97
N LEU A 696 31.72 4.42 3.89
CA LEU A 696 31.44 5.12 2.63
C LEU A 696 32.70 5.47 1.83
N GLY A 697 33.85 4.93 2.24
CA GLY A 697 35.09 4.85 1.46
C GLY A 697 36.03 6.06 1.58
N ALA A 698 37.28 5.75 1.95
CA ALA A 698 38.46 6.18 1.22
C ALA A 698 39.43 4.99 1.18
N GLN A 699 39.24 4.07 0.23
CA GLN A 699 40.34 3.22 -0.24
C GLN A 699 41.10 4.00 -1.31
N GLY A 700 42.36 4.36 -1.05
CA GLY A 700 43.27 4.92 -2.05
C GLY A 700 44.13 6.08 -1.57
N SER A 701 45.28 5.78 -0.98
CA SER A 701 46.56 6.45 -1.29
C SER A 701 47.71 5.58 -0.78
N ASP A 702 47.98 4.49 -1.50
CA ASP A 702 49.36 4.05 -1.67
C ASP A 702 49.97 4.98 -2.72
N ASP A 703 50.79 5.93 -2.26
CA ASP A 703 51.93 6.50 -2.99
C ASP A 703 52.65 7.52 -2.08
N SER A 704 53.58 7.03 -1.25
CA SER A 704 54.99 7.50 -1.11
C SER A 704 55.73 6.81 0.03
#